data_AF-A0AAD8ACU3-F1
#
_entry.id   AF-A0AAD8ACU3-F1
#
_cell.length_a   1.000
_cell.length_b   1.000
_cell.length_c   1.000
_cell.angle_alpha   90.00
_cell.angle_beta   90.00
_cell.angle_gamma   90.00
#
_symmetry.space_group_name_H-M   'P 1'
#
loop_
_entity.id
_entity.type
_entity.pdbx_description
1 polymer ?
#
loop_
_entity_poly.entity_id
_entity_poly.type
_entity_poly.pdbx_seq_one_letter_code
_entity_poly.pdbx_strand_id
1 'polypeptide(L)'
;LLWLYLCFVIYVSAGVPTIRDNLPHPVHVYEGDDALITCVVRDVGKNTVMWKKEDSERHSRRVLTAGESRVTADKRFDVLHDAVCAVLYGMSVTGGDVWVLVIKDAKPADSGIYVCEVNSIPVLRSFHKLSVLSRALLPPDNMTDPMLFDNPKTSLSKNHNYTDCCINSNVSSLCFGFCNIQSILEGNTGQDPENCEADFPDIVRCMADGRNHVPCCIQEGVPDICQDVSYTEQTLACIVEGIEILPSPPENVEVEAMTEKSIKVSWSRPSQNTESISEFVVNVTMLKTFDEDLEFPEDDSYAAAADSYALAAAGLSTSSMKPPSTVPSVIESTTVEIKVPGTYNNTIVNDLKPYTMYEISVKALNIHGSSLPSYSIRTLTLTNGKMKPTNVAQPPALPDIKQCCVNKGISHSTCVDKLCDPALSDIAEVTDLMICAPWAADTFSCLTNGMDHTSCCKARGLPDLCQELCNGTITQIDFSYFKCLKYMSDYTNCLLQGYGVLPSAPTKLHVSNIEVEFAIIHWDAPKTLGDTVLYYNVHYRMMATYNNEYRTISKVHSPFILEHLYSNMDYEVFVEAVNSHGVGQPSARVIFRTESKKIEEASFYNVTACCIETDLIDVCLPLCSYNANMSDIKALAGVCGAELHKLLKCGAGGRNHGSCCTRRGVPTTCLSVCSGVIVDSLIATATSCIPFIGNIVQCFEEGTGLLPGPIAELHATAVTNTSITLQWEPPTNGTNVTDYVVHYQQVDNTSMHETLPKLDHKLKNDHINIRKFSKKRGGRSSTW
;
A
#
# COMPACT_ATOMS: atom_id res chain seq x y z
N LEU A 1 60.35 55.04 -28.72
CA LEU A 1 61.15 54.96 -27.48
C LEU A 1 60.20 54.42 -26.41
N LEU A 2 60.30 53.17 -25.95
CA LEU A 2 61.32 52.60 -25.05
C LEU A 2 61.51 53.41 -23.75
N TRP A 3 61.16 52.76 -22.62
CA TRP A 3 61.87 52.75 -21.30
C TRP A 3 62.12 54.12 -20.61
N LEU A 4 62.04 54.37 -19.29
CA LEU A 4 61.76 53.71 -17.99
C LEU A 4 61.53 54.89 -16.98
N TYR A 5 61.24 54.79 -15.67
CA TYR A 5 60.87 53.77 -14.66
C TYR A 5 59.51 54.25 -14.05
N LEU A 6 58.65 53.53 -13.30
CA LEU A 6 58.74 52.41 -12.35
C LEU A 6 59.37 52.72 -10.96
N CYS A 7 58.53 53.24 -10.06
CA CYS A 7 58.63 53.04 -8.61
C CYS A 7 57.29 52.52 -8.07
N PHE A 8 56.91 51.30 -8.49
CA PHE A 8 55.88 50.56 -7.80
C PHE A 8 56.54 49.85 -6.61
N VAL A 9 56.23 50.31 -5.40
CA VAL A 9 56.55 49.55 -4.19
C VAL A 9 55.72 48.27 -4.25
N ILE A 10 56.38 47.13 -4.37
CA ILE A 10 55.72 45.82 -4.23
C ILE A 10 55.37 45.68 -2.74
N TYR A 11 54.18 46.13 -2.37
CA TYR A 11 53.51 45.56 -1.22
C TYR A 11 53.15 44.13 -1.57
N VAL A 12 53.84 43.16 -0.97
CA VAL A 12 53.41 41.78 -0.96
C VAL A 12 52.04 41.76 -0.28
N SER A 13 50.99 41.52 -1.04
CA SER A 13 49.66 41.27 -0.47
C SER A 13 49.72 39.98 0.33
N ALA A 14 49.55 40.06 1.65
CA ALA A 14 49.21 38.88 2.43
C ALA A 14 47.92 38.30 1.86
N GLY A 15 47.88 36.99 1.64
CA GLY A 15 46.68 36.31 1.17
C GLY A 15 45.50 36.56 2.10
N VAL A 16 44.31 36.68 1.51
CA VAL A 16 43.07 36.68 2.30
C VAL A 16 42.81 35.22 2.69
N PRO A 17 42.55 34.90 3.97
CA PRO A 17 42.30 33.53 4.38
C PRO A 17 41.14 32.95 3.59
N THR A 18 41.27 31.69 3.16
CA THR A 18 40.18 30.96 2.50
C THR A 18 40.00 29.61 3.14
N ILE A 19 38.73 29.25 3.37
CA ILE A 19 38.35 27.91 3.80
C ILE A 19 37.86 27.16 2.56
N ARG A 20 38.32 25.94 2.36
CA ARG A 20 37.83 25.10 1.27
C ARG A 20 36.74 24.20 1.83
N ASP A 21 35.52 24.35 1.30
CA ASP A 21 34.45 23.38 1.55
C ASP A 21 34.82 22.09 0.83
N ASN A 22 35.49 21.19 1.56
CA ASN A 22 35.44 19.77 1.22
C ASN A 22 33.97 19.34 1.31
N LEU A 23 33.50 18.51 0.38
CA LEU A 23 32.14 17.96 0.43
C LEU A 23 31.85 17.42 1.85
N PRO A 24 30.65 17.67 2.42
CA PRO A 24 30.33 17.40 3.82
C PRO A 24 30.11 15.90 4.06
N HIS A 25 31.18 15.12 3.87
CA HIS A 25 31.21 13.72 4.24
C HIS A 25 31.17 13.64 5.77
N PRO A 26 30.14 13.02 6.37
CA PRO A 26 30.14 12.77 7.80
C PRO A 26 31.35 11.92 8.19
N VAL A 27 32.02 12.28 9.28
CA VAL A 27 33.13 11.51 9.84
C VAL A 27 32.52 10.43 10.72
N HIS A 28 32.76 9.16 10.38
CA HIS A 28 32.31 7.99 11.15
C HIS A 28 33.49 7.35 11.87
N VAL A 29 33.31 7.07 13.17
CA VAL A 29 34.35 6.57 14.06
C VAL A 29 33.71 5.60 15.05
N TYR A 30 34.38 4.53 15.45
CA TYR A 30 33.83 3.61 16.46
C TYR A 30 34.20 4.05 17.87
N GLU A 31 33.37 3.69 18.85
CA GLU A 31 33.59 3.96 20.27
C GLU A 31 34.98 3.47 20.71
N GLY A 32 35.78 4.36 21.31
CA GLY A 32 37.16 4.10 21.73
C GLY A 32 38.25 4.35 20.67
N ASP A 33 37.89 4.63 19.41
CA ASP A 33 38.85 5.08 18.39
C ASP A 33 39.09 6.60 18.48
N ASP A 34 40.18 7.08 17.87
CA ASP A 34 40.51 8.50 17.79
C ASP A 34 39.79 9.15 16.60
N ALA A 35 38.88 10.10 16.85
CA ALA A 35 38.18 10.82 15.79
C ALA A 35 39.02 11.97 15.23
N LEU A 36 39.15 12.02 13.90
CA LEU A 36 39.96 13.03 13.17
C LEU A 36 39.07 13.87 12.25
N ILE A 37 38.77 15.11 12.65
CA ILE A 37 37.95 16.04 11.85
C ILE A 37 38.87 17.05 11.17
N THR A 38 38.86 17.08 9.83
CA THR A 38 39.84 17.87 9.05
C THR A 38 39.25 19.18 8.53
N CYS A 39 39.99 20.28 8.68
CA CYS A 39 39.64 21.60 8.16
C CYS A 39 40.83 22.16 7.37
N VAL A 40 40.60 22.52 6.10
CA VAL A 40 41.64 23.08 5.24
C VAL A 40 41.47 24.59 5.16
N VAL A 41 42.40 25.32 5.76
CA VAL A 41 42.42 26.79 5.83
C VAL A 41 43.72 27.30 5.22
N ARG A 42 43.62 27.96 4.07
CA ARG A 42 44.75 28.61 3.40
C ARG A 42 44.91 30.04 3.87
N ASP A 43 46.13 30.56 3.77
CA ASP A 43 46.46 31.96 4.02
C ASP A 43 45.96 32.47 5.39
N VAL A 44 46.03 31.61 6.43
CA VAL A 44 45.58 31.91 7.81
C VAL A 44 46.14 33.24 8.32
N GLY A 45 47.39 33.56 7.98
CA GLY A 45 48.01 34.86 8.26
C GLY A 45 48.19 35.10 9.76
N LYS A 46 47.55 36.14 10.30
CA LYS A 46 47.53 36.44 11.75
C LYS A 46 46.26 35.93 12.45
N ASN A 47 45.37 35.27 11.72
CA ASN A 47 44.12 34.78 12.26
C ASN A 47 44.36 33.47 13.04
N THR A 48 43.36 33.07 13.82
CA THR A 48 43.37 31.86 14.65
C THR A 48 42.24 30.95 14.18
N VAL A 49 42.57 29.71 13.87
CA VAL A 49 41.60 28.64 13.63
C VAL A 49 41.09 28.14 14.98
N MET A 50 39.77 28.05 15.16
CA MET A 50 39.12 27.62 16.39
C MET A 50 38.16 26.47 16.09
N TRP A 51 38.24 25.39 16.87
CA TRP A 51 37.21 24.35 16.82
C TRP A 51 36.17 24.58 17.91
N LYS A 52 34.89 24.42 17.55
CA LYS A 52 33.75 24.55 18.47
C LYS A 52 32.81 23.36 18.29
N LYS A 53 32.22 22.86 19.39
CA LYS A 53 31.07 21.93 19.32
C LYS A 53 29.77 22.74 19.43
N GLU A 54 28.79 22.42 18.60
CA GLU A 54 27.44 22.96 18.68
C GLU A 54 26.62 22.21 19.74
N ASP A 55 25.94 22.95 20.61
CA ASP A 55 25.06 22.45 21.67
C ASP A 55 23.60 22.70 21.22
N SER A 56 22.90 21.62 20.86
CA SER A 56 21.55 21.69 20.27
C SER A 56 20.50 22.19 21.26
N GLU A 57 20.60 21.84 22.55
CA GLU A 57 19.65 22.29 23.58
C GLU A 57 19.76 23.80 23.82
N ARG A 58 20.98 24.34 23.76
CA ARG A 58 21.27 25.72 24.18
C ARG A 58 21.53 26.69 23.04
N HIS A 59 21.52 26.22 21.79
CA HIS A 59 21.88 27.01 20.60
C HIS A 59 23.23 27.75 20.77
N SER A 60 24.16 27.11 21.49
CA SER A 60 25.42 27.72 21.92
C SER A 60 26.62 26.95 21.37
N ARG A 61 27.73 27.64 21.09
CA ARG A 61 28.93 27.02 20.52
C ARG A 61 30.07 27.04 21.52
N ARG A 62 30.38 25.87 22.09
CA ARG A 62 31.44 25.70 23.07
C ARG A 62 32.79 25.59 22.36
N VAL A 63 33.71 26.50 22.65
CA VAL A 63 35.09 26.45 22.13
C VAL A 63 35.82 25.25 22.72
N LEU A 64 36.40 24.42 21.85
CA LEU A 64 37.19 23.25 22.18
C LEU A 64 38.67 23.59 22.16
N THR A 65 39.13 24.25 21.11
CA THR A 65 40.53 24.59 20.83
C THR A 65 40.64 25.94 20.13
N ALA A 66 41.80 26.60 20.24
CA ALA A 66 42.13 27.83 19.56
C ALA A 66 43.62 27.79 19.15
N GLY A 67 43.87 27.78 17.85
CA GLY A 67 45.17 27.37 17.30
C GLY A 67 45.51 25.94 17.74
N GLU A 68 46.78 25.68 18.01
CA GLU A 68 47.27 24.40 18.55
C GLU A 68 46.90 24.17 20.02
N SER A 69 46.27 25.14 20.70
CA SER A 69 45.98 25.06 22.14
C SER A 69 44.56 24.55 22.42
N ARG A 70 44.44 23.49 23.23
CA ARG A 70 43.16 23.08 23.83
C ARG A 70 42.66 24.12 24.84
N VAL A 71 41.38 24.48 24.70
CA VAL A 71 40.65 25.42 25.58
C VAL A 71 39.66 24.68 26.49
N THR A 72 39.11 23.54 26.05
CA THR A 72 38.18 22.74 26.87
C THR A 72 38.90 22.00 28.01
N ALA A 73 38.17 21.74 29.11
CA ALA A 73 38.65 20.95 30.24
C ALA A 73 38.79 19.44 29.94
N ASP A 74 38.12 18.94 28.89
CA ASP A 74 38.24 17.54 28.47
C ASP A 74 39.57 17.33 27.71
N LYS A 75 40.46 16.53 28.31
CA LYS A 75 41.82 16.27 27.82
C LYS A 75 41.86 15.43 26.54
N ARG A 76 40.75 14.82 26.13
CA ARG A 76 40.66 14.01 24.90
C ARG A 76 40.77 14.84 23.62
N PHE A 77 40.38 16.11 23.68
CA PHE A 77 40.47 17.02 22.54
C PHE A 77 41.90 17.53 22.31
N ASP A 78 42.38 17.48 21.07
CA ASP A 78 43.69 17.96 20.65
C ASP A 78 43.63 18.57 19.25
N VAL A 79 44.71 19.24 18.81
CA VAL A 79 44.83 19.74 17.43
C VAL A 79 46.13 19.25 16.81
N LEU A 80 46.05 18.70 15.60
CA LEU A 80 47.21 18.45 14.75
C LEU A 80 47.27 19.51 13.64
N HIS A 81 48.41 20.18 13.55
CA HIS A 81 48.74 21.17 12.53
C HIS A 81 50.26 21.13 12.31
N ASP A 82 50.71 21.25 11.06
CA ASP A 82 52.14 21.29 10.75
C ASP A 82 52.67 22.73 10.82
N ALA A 83 53.22 23.08 11.98
CA ALA A 83 53.75 24.42 12.26
C ALA A 83 55.16 24.68 11.67
N VAL A 84 55.73 23.80 10.85
CA VAL A 84 57.15 23.90 10.44
C VAL A 84 57.41 25.04 9.44
N CYS A 85 57.93 26.14 9.96
CA CYS A 85 58.60 27.18 9.17
C CYS A 85 59.98 26.71 8.67
N ALA A 86 60.06 26.20 7.44
CA ALA A 86 61.33 25.98 6.76
C ALA A 86 61.79 27.25 6.02
N VAL A 87 62.91 27.85 6.46
CA VAL A 87 63.53 28.98 5.75
C VAL A 87 64.47 28.46 4.67
N LEU A 88 63.97 28.34 3.43
CA LEU A 88 64.81 28.22 2.24
C LEU A 88 64.83 29.55 1.48
N TYR A 89 66.04 29.99 1.09
CA TYR A 89 66.29 31.15 0.24
C TYR A 89 65.60 32.47 0.67
N GLY A 90 65.41 32.68 1.97
CA GLY A 90 64.89 33.94 2.52
C GLY A 90 63.39 34.16 2.33
N MET A 91 62.65 33.13 1.89
CA MET A 91 61.19 33.15 1.77
C MET A 91 60.58 32.33 2.92
N SER A 92 59.68 32.95 3.69
CA SER A 92 58.99 32.26 4.79
C SER A 92 57.83 31.44 4.21
N VAL A 93 57.95 30.11 4.25
CA VAL A 93 56.81 29.21 4.01
C VAL A 93 56.05 29.09 5.33
N THR A 94 54.75 29.42 5.31
CA THR A 94 53.86 29.24 6.46
C THR A 94 53.54 27.76 6.70
N GLY A 95 53.18 27.40 7.93
CA GLY A 95 52.74 26.05 8.29
C GLY A 95 51.57 25.55 7.42
N GLY A 96 51.42 24.23 7.34
CA GLY A 96 50.57 23.57 6.34
C GLY A 96 49.09 23.90 6.46
N ASP A 97 48.39 24.03 5.32
CA ASP A 97 46.97 24.43 5.22
C ASP A 97 45.97 23.57 6.04
N VAL A 98 46.40 22.43 6.59
CA VAL A 98 45.53 21.44 7.24
C VAL A 98 45.54 21.60 8.76
N TRP A 99 44.34 21.68 9.33
CA TRP A 99 44.06 21.70 10.76
C TRP A 99 43.14 20.55 11.11
N VAL A 100 43.57 19.65 12.00
CA VAL A 100 42.79 18.46 12.38
C VAL A 100 42.41 18.55 13.85
N LEU A 101 41.12 18.53 14.17
CA LEU A 101 40.65 18.27 15.53
C LEU A 101 40.76 16.77 15.80
N VAL A 102 41.45 16.41 16.88
CA VAL A 102 41.53 15.05 17.37
C VAL A 102 40.62 14.91 18.60
N ILE A 103 39.81 13.86 18.65
CA ILE A 103 39.08 13.45 19.85
C ILE A 103 39.55 12.04 20.19
N LYS A 104 40.41 11.92 21.20
CA LYS A 104 40.98 10.64 21.64
C LYS A 104 39.96 9.84 22.44
N ASP A 105 39.89 8.52 22.27
CA ASP A 105 38.88 7.68 22.98
C ASP A 105 37.46 8.25 22.77
N ALA A 106 37.01 8.28 21.51
CA ALA A 106 35.71 8.87 21.12
C ALA A 106 34.53 8.08 21.70
N LYS A 107 33.48 8.78 22.13
CA LYS A 107 32.30 8.19 22.80
C LYS A 107 31.03 8.54 22.04
N PRO A 108 29.94 7.76 22.14
CA PRO A 108 28.68 8.07 21.48
C PRO A 108 28.18 9.51 21.72
N ALA A 109 28.38 10.04 22.93
CA ALA A 109 28.06 11.43 23.31
C ALA A 109 28.94 12.52 22.65
N ASP A 110 30.06 12.15 22.01
CA ASP A 110 30.87 13.08 21.22
C ASP A 110 30.26 13.34 19.83
N SER A 111 29.31 12.54 19.37
CA SER A 111 28.56 12.79 18.13
C SER A 111 27.93 14.18 18.10
N GLY A 112 27.74 14.72 16.90
CA GLY A 112 27.15 16.05 16.65
C GLY A 112 27.96 16.92 15.69
N ILE A 113 27.64 18.21 15.64
CA ILE A 113 28.22 19.17 14.69
C ILE A 113 29.42 19.89 15.31
N TYR A 114 30.54 19.85 14.59
CA TYR A 114 31.78 20.53 14.89
C TYR A 114 32.02 21.64 13.87
N VAL A 115 32.34 22.84 14.36
CA VAL A 115 32.55 24.04 13.55
C VAL A 115 34.01 24.43 13.60
N CYS A 116 34.67 24.43 12.45
CA CYS A 116 35.97 25.07 12.26
C CYS A 116 35.72 26.54 11.91
N GLU A 117 36.12 27.47 12.79
CA GLU A 117 35.91 28.91 12.62
C GLU A 117 37.26 29.65 12.56
N VAL A 118 37.44 30.49 11.55
CA VAL A 118 38.60 31.40 11.44
C VAL A 118 38.14 32.80 11.85
N ASN A 119 38.83 33.43 12.80
CA ASN A 119 38.50 34.78 13.30
C ASN A 119 38.86 35.94 12.33
N SER A 120 38.81 35.68 11.03
CA SER A 120 38.96 36.66 9.97
C SER A 120 37.77 37.64 9.89
N ILE A 121 37.89 38.67 9.05
CA ILE A 121 36.80 39.60 8.73
C ILE A 121 36.55 39.55 7.22
N PRO A 122 35.42 38.98 6.74
CA PRO A 122 34.37 38.30 7.51
C PRO A 122 34.85 36.99 8.15
N VAL A 123 34.12 36.52 9.16
CA VAL A 123 34.40 35.26 9.86
C VAL A 123 34.10 34.08 8.95
N LEU A 124 35.07 33.22 8.71
CA LEU A 124 34.91 32.00 7.89
C LEU A 124 34.56 30.80 8.78
N ARG A 125 33.70 29.92 8.29
CA ARG A 125 33.23 28.72 8.99
C ARG A 125 33.08 27.55 8.03
N SER A 126 33.47 26.35 8.47
CA SER A 126 33.02 25.09 7.89
C SER A 126 32.42 24.19 8.97
N PHE A 127 31.46 23.37 8.58
CA PHE A 127 30.65 22.52 9.46
C PHE A 127 30.92 21.05 9.17
N HIS A 128 31.12 20.25 10.20
CA HIS A 128 31.52 18.86 10.12
C HIS A 128 30.64 18.02 11.04
N LYS A 129 29.93 17.02 10.51
CA LYS A 129 29.16 16.06 11.31
C LYS A 129 30.09 14.91 11.74
N LEU A 130 30.16 14.64 13.04
CA LEU A 130 30.78 13.43 13.59
C LEU A 130 29.69 12.49 14.07
N SER A 131 29.77 11.22 13.70
CA SER A 131 28.96 10.13 14.25
C SER A 131 29.87 9.08 14.88
N VAL A 132 29.71 8.86 16.19
CA VAL A 132 30.47 7.85 16.94
C VAL A 132 29.60 6.63 17.16
N LEU A 133 29.89 5.57 16.40
CA LEU A 133 29.15 4.32 16.37
C LEU A 133 29.60 3.39 17.50
N SER A 134 28.67 2.67 18.15
CA SER A 134 29.07 1.68 19.16
C SER A 134 29.84 0.53 18.53
N ARG A 135 30.89 0.02 19.21
CA ARG A 135 31.61 -1.19 18.77
C ARG A 135 30.75 -2.46 18.77
N ALA A 136 29.55 -2.43 19.35
CA ALA A 136 28.55 -3.49 19.17
C ALA A 136 28.11 -3.68 17.71
N LEU A 137 28.39 -2.70 16.83
CA LEU A 137 28.12 -2.73 15.39
C LEU A 137 29.30 -3.24 14.54
N LEU A 138 30.45 -3.55 15.16
CA LEU A 138 31.60 -4.15 14.48
C LEU A 138 31.62 -5.68 14.62
N PRO A 139 31.89 -6.44 13.54
CA PRO A 139 32.32 -7.82 13.69
C PRO A 139 33.72 -7.88 14.36
N PRO A 140 34.08 -8.97 15.06
CA PRO A 140 35.38 -9.07 15.72
C PRO A 140 36.53 -9.13 14.70
N ASP A 141 37.57 -8.33 14.92
CA ASP A 141 38.79 -8.33 14.11
C ASP A 141 39.53 -9.67 14.21
N ASN A 142 39.73 -10.33 13.07
CA ASN A 142 41.08 -10.64 12.55
C ASN A 142 41.02 -11.38 11.20
N MET A 143 41.68 -10.81 10.19
CA MET A 143 42.20 -11.62 9.09
C MET A 143 43.52 -12.26 9.49
N THR A 144 43.57 -13.58 9.65
CA THR A 144 44.46 -14.47 8.86
C THR A 144 44.23 -15.94 9.19
N ASP A 145 43.93 -16.71 8.14
CA ASP A 145 43.87 -18.19 8.06
C ASP A 145 45.27 -18.80 8.40
N PRO A 146 45.44 -20.05 8.91
CA PRO A 146 44.46 -21.13 9.10
C PRO A 146 44.53 -21.93 10.45
N MET A 147 43.65 -22.95 10.55
CA MET A 147 43.72 -24.21 11.34
C MET A 147 42.82 -24.38 12.59
N LEU A 148 41.75 -25.19 12.39
CA LEU A 148 41.33 -26.35 13.22
C LEU A 148 41.11 -26.13 14.74
N PHE A 149 39.89 -26.14 15.33
CA PHE A 149 38.86 -27.20 15.26
C PHE A 149 37.49 -26.73 15.84
N ASP A 150 36.44 -27.48 15.54
CA ASP A 150 35.10 -27.55 16.19
C ASP A 150 34.14 -26.33 16.20
N ASN A 151 33.12 -26.44 15.35
CA ASN A 151 31.76 -25.94 15.58
C ASN A 151 31.10 -26.72 16.76
N PRO A 152 29.99 -26.25 17.40
CA PRO A 152 29.22 -25.05 17.08
C PRO A 152 28.83 -24.16 18.28
N LYS A 153 28.61 -22.87 17.99
CA LYS A 153 27.45 -22.13 18.53
C LYS A 153 27.10 -20.96 17.60
N THR A 154 26.30 -21.31 16.60
CA THR A 154 25.56 -20.41 15.72
C THR A 154 24.59 -19.51 16.50
N SER A 155 24.29 -18.36 15.90
CA SER A 155 23.19 -17.41 16.15
C SER A 155 23.63 -16.07 16.75
N LEU A 156 23.81 -15.05 15.90
CA LEU A 156 23.31 -13.69 16.13
C LEU A 156 23.31 -12.82 14.84
N SER A 157 22.65 -13.32 13.79
CA SER A 157 21.81 -12.52 12.91
C SER A 157 21.04 -13.51 12.04
N LYS A 158 19.71 -13.38 11.98
CA LYS A 158 18.97 -13.97 10.87
C LYS A 158 19.14 -13.00 9.71
N ASN A 159 19.93 -13.38 8.70
CA ASN A 159 20.10 -12.59 7.48
C ASN A 159 18.72 -12.27 6.90
N HIS A 160 18.24 -11.04 7.12
CA HIS A 160 17.04 -10.56 6.48
C HIS A 160 17.31 -10.43 4.99
N ASN A 161 16.45 -11.00 4.16
CA ASN A 161 16.69 -11.14 2.73
C ASN A 161 16.03 -10.01 1.94
N TYR A 162 16.58 -8.80 2.13
CA TYR A 162 16.17 -7.59 1.42
C TYR A 162 16.27 -7.75 -0.11
N THR A 163 17.30 -8.47 -0.58
CA THR A 163 17.61 -8.63 -2.00
C THR A 163 16.53 -9.42 -2.74
N ASP A 164 16.10 -10.58 -2.22
CA ASP A 164 15.04 -11.37 -2.85
C ASP A 164 13.69 -10.64 -2.80
N CYS A 165 13.42 -9.87 -1.74
CA CYS A 165 12.22 -9.02 -1.68
C CYS A 165 12.23 -7.95 -2.80
N CYS A 166 13.36 -7.26 -3.00
CA CYS A 166 13.50 -6.27 -4.07
C CYS A 166 13.36 -6.89 -5.47
N ILE A 167 13.97 -8.06 -5.69
CA ILE A 167 13.84 -8.80 -6.96
C ILE A 167 12.38 -9.18 -7.22
N ASN A 168 11.68 -9.73 -6.23
CA ASN A 168 10.26 -10.09 -6.34
C ASN A 168 9.34 -8.86 -6.50
N SER A 169 9.80 -7.69 -6.07
CA SER A 169 9.09 -6.41 -6.20
C SER A 169 9.45 -5.65 -7.47
N ASN A 170 10.22 -6.25 -8.39
CA ASN A 170 10.68 -5.65 -9.66
C ASN A 170 11.47 -4.34 -9.51
N VAL A 171 12.20 -4.15 -8.40
CA VAL A 171 13.10 -3.00 -8.23
C VAL A 171 14.16 -2.98 -9.35
N SER A 172 14.45 -1.80 -9.90
CA SER A 172 15.47 -1.60 -10.93
C SER A 172 16.84 -2.16 -10.50
N SER A 173 17.50 -2.92 -11.38
CA SER A 173 18.79 -3.55 -11.05
C SER A 173 19.94 -2.57 -10.76
N LEU A 174 19.83 -1.32 -11.22
CA LEU A 174 20.73 -0.21 -10.88
C LEU A 174 20.54 0.29 -9.44
N CYS A 175 19.36 0.06 -8.86
CA CYS A 175 18.98 0.52 -7.52
C CYS A 175 19.11 -0.57 -6.44
N PHE A 176 19.56 -1.78 -6.79
CA PHE A 176 19.81 -2.87 -5.83
C PHE A 176 20.82 -2.52 -4.73
N GLY A 177 21.70 -1.54 -4.93
CA GLY A 177 22.57 -1.03 -3.86
C GLY A 177 21.81 -0.37 -2.70
N PHE A 178 20.57 0.08 -2.91
CA PHE A 178 19.67 0.55 -1.85
C PHE A 178 18.85 -0.59 -1.20
N CYS A 179 18.86 -1.80 -1.77
CA CYS A 179 18.23 -2.99 -1.18
C CYS A 179 19.11 -3.66 -0.11
N ASN A 180 20.00 -2.90 0.54
CA ASN A 180 20.81 -3.36 1.66
C ASN A 180 21.15 -2.16 2.55
N ILE A 181 20.74 -2.22 3.83
CA ILE A 181 21.00 -1.16 4.82
C ILE A 181 22.51 -0.89 4.95
N GLN A 182 23.35 -1.94 4.91
CA GLN A 182 24.80 -1.80 5.03
C GLN A 182 25.38 -1.02 3.85
N SER A 183 24.91 -1.29 2.62
CA SER A 183 25.37 -0.57 1.42
C SER A 183 24.97 0.91 1.43
N ILE A 184 23.84 1.25 2.06
CA ILE A 184 23.42 2.65 2.28
C ILE A 184 24.32 3.33 3.32
N LEU A 185 24.58 2.69 4.46
CA LEU A 185 25.42 3.24 5.53
C LEU A 185 26.89 3.43 5.11
N GLU A 186 27.40 2.56 4.23
CA GLU A 186 28.75 2.66 3.68
C GLU A 186 28.86 3.62 2.47
N GLY A 187 27.75 4.13 1.94
CA GLY A 187 27.74 4.93 0.71
C GLY A 187 28.08 4.14 -0.57
N ASN A 188 28.05 2.81 -0.51
CA ASN A 188 28.43 1.87 -1.58
C ASN A 188 27.24 1.49 -2.48
N THR A 189 26.18 2.31 -2.55
CA THR A 189 24.94 2.01 -3.29
C THR A 189 25.09 2.02 -4.82
N GLY A 190 26.18 2.59 -5.34
CA GLY A 190 26.53 2.57 -6.77
C GLY A 190 25.74 3.52 -7.67
N GLN A 191 24.72 4.20 -7.16
CA GLN A 191 23.85 5.12 -7.89
C GLN A 191 23.38 6.26 -6.96
N ASP A 192 23.25 7.49 -7.49
CA ASP A 192 22.68 8.61 -6.73
C ASP A 192 21.19 8.39 -6.42
N PRO A 193 20.72 8.67 -5.18
CA PRO A 193 19.33 8.44 -4.75
C PRO A 193 18.27 9.03 -5.67
N GLU A 194 18.51 10.22 -6.24
CA GLU A 194 17.56 10.91 -7.12
C GLU A 194 17.20 10.11 -8.39
N ASN A 195 18.03 9.15 -8.80
CA ASN A 195 17.74 8.27 -9.95
C ASN A 195 16.95 7.01 -9.59
N CYS A 196 16.76 6.73 -8.29
CA CYS A 196 16.02 5.58 -7.76
C CYS A 196 14.70 6.00 -7.08
N GLU A 197 14.25 7.25 -7.28
CA GLU A 197 13.05 7.82 -6.65
C GLU A 197 11.79 6.98 -6.89
N ALA A 198 11.64 6.41 -8.08
CA ALA A 198 10.52 5.54 -8.45
C ALA A 198 10.55 4.15 -7.76
N ASP A 199 11.74 3.64 -7.42
CA ASP A 199 11.92 2.34 -6.78
C ASP A 199 11.84 2.42 -5.24
N PHE A 200 12.05 3.61 -4.65
CA PHE A 200 12.10 3.75 -3.18
C PHE A 200 10.88 3.26 -2.40
N PRO A 201 9.62 3.38 -2.86
CA PRO A 201 8.48 2.82 -2.15
C PRO A 201 8.60 1.30 -1.91
N ASP A 202 9.06 0.56 -2.91
CA ASP A 202 9.25 -0.89 -2.81
C ASP A 202 10.53 -1.27 -2.07
N ILE A 203 11.62 -0.51 -2.25
CA ILE A 203 12.85 -0.67 -1.48
C ILE A 203 12.57 -0.50 0.02
N VAL A 204 11.89 0.59 0.43
CA VAL A 204 11.55 0.86 1.83
C VAL A 204 10.57 -0.17 2.38
N ARG A 205 9.59 -0.62 1.58
CA ARG A 205 8.68 -1.72 1.94
C ARG A 205 9.44 -3.03 2.24
N CYS A 206 10.46 -3.34 1.43
CA CYS A 206 11.34 -4.50 1.64
C CYS A 206 12.31 -4.32 2.81
N MET A 207 12.79 -3.11 3.07
CA MET A 207 13.63 -2.79 4.23
C MET A 207 12.86 -2.88 5.55
N ALA A 208 11.60 -2.45 5.58
CA ALA A 208 10.77 -2.51 6.78
C ALA A 208 10.23 -3.91 7.11
N ASP A 209 10.34 -4.91 6.21
CA ASP A 209 9.87 -6.30 6.41
C ASP A 209 8.41 -6.43 6.90
N GLY A 210 7.57 -5.46 6.55
CA GLY A 210 6.21 -5.37 7.07
C GLY A 210 6.12 -5.14 8.58
N ARG A 211 7.09 -4.47 9.23
CA ARG A 211 7.13 -4.19 10.67
C ARG A 211 6.85 -2.72 10.98
N ASN A 212 6.30 -2.44 12.16
CA ASN A 212 5.92 -1.08 12.54
C ASN A 212 7.05 -0.37 13.30
N HIS A 213 7.92 0.34 12.56
CA HIS A 213 9.05 1.09 13.13
C HIS A 213 8.65 2.47 13.68
N VAL A 214 7.44 2.97 13.39
CA VAL A 214 6.96 4.31 13.78
C VAL A 214 7.12 4.61 15.29
N PRO A 215 6.85 3.69 16.23
CA PRO A 215 7.05 3.96 17.66
C PRO A 215 8.52 4.28 18.02
N CYS A 216 9.48 3.63 17.36
CA CYS A 216 10.90 3.95 17.52
C CYS A 216 11.22 5.32 16.92
N CYS A 217 10.75 5.60 15.70
CA CYS A 217 10.94 6.91 15.07
C CYS A 217 10.44 8.07 15.95
N ILE A 218 9.26 7.93 16.55
CA ILE A 218 8.69 8.92 17.50
C ILE A 218 9.58 9.06 18.75
N GLN A 219 10.09 7.95 19.30
CA GLN A 219 10.98 7.97 20.47
C GLN A 219 12.32 8.67 20.17
N GLU A 220 12.89 8.42 19.00
CA GLU A 220 14.14 9.05 18.52
C GLU A 220 13.93 10.48 17.98
N GLY A 221 12.71 11.03 18.10
CA GLY A 221 12.39 12.40 17.71
C GLY A 221 12.38 12.64 16.19
N VAL A 222 12.27 11.58 15.39
CA VAL A 222 12.09 11.67 13.94
C VAL A 222 10.67 12.22 13.66
N PRO A 223 10.53 13.37 12.98
CA PRO A 223 9.23 13.97 12.73
C PRO A 223 8.43 13.15 11.70
N ASP A 224 7.09 13.21 11.79
CA ASP A 224 6.15 12.53 10.89
C ASP A 224 6.39 12.80 9.38
N ILE A 225 7.09 13.90 9.05
CA ILE A 225 7.52 14.26 7.69
C ILE A 225 9.00 14.65 7.71
N CYS A 226 9.85 13.81 7.10
CA CYS A 226 11.27 14.10 6.89
C CYS A 226 11.46 14.93 5.61
N GLN A 227 11.58 16.25 5.74
CA GLN A 227 11.90 17.14 4.61
C GLN A 227 13.41 17.17 4.26
N ASP A 228 14.26 16.51 5.06
CA ASP A 228 15.71 16.65 4.97
C ASP A 228 16.43 15.35 5.38
N VAL A 229 17.61 15.10 4.83
CA VAL A 229 18.40 13.86 5.00
C VAL A 229 18.97 13.65 6.42
N SER A 230 18.73 14.61 7.31
CA SER A 230 19.25 14.67 8.67
C SER A 230 18.77 13.54 9.60
N TYR A 231 17.68 12.83 9.25
CA TYR A 231 17.05 11.77 10.06
C TYR A 231 17.23 10.34 9.49
N THR A 232 17.94 10.19 8.37
CA THR A 232 18.12 8.89 7.69
C THR A 232 18.83 7.87 8.59
N GLU A 233 19.84 8.28 9.35
CA GLU A 233 20.58 7.41 10.27
C GLU A 233 19.69 6.85 11.39
N GLN A 234 18.88 7.70 12.03
CA GLN A 234 17.94 7.33 13.09
C GLN A 234 16.84 6.40 12.55
N THR A 235 16.35 6.71 11.35
CA THR A 235 15.33 5.87 10.67
C THR A 235 15.89 4.49 10.35
N LEU A 236 17.12 4.40 9.81
CA LEU A 236 17.78 3.12 9.55
C LEU A 236 18.11 2.36 10.83
N ALA A 237 18.50 3.03 11.91
CA ALA A 237 18.71 2.40 13.22
C ALA A 237 17.41 1.76 13.75
N CYS A 238 16.29 2.49 13.71
CA CYS A 238 14.97 1.97 14.05
C CYS A 238 14.53 0.80 13.16
N ILE A 239 14.97 0.76 11.89
CA ILE A 239 14.72 -0.36 10.99
C ILE A 239 15.54 -1.59 11.40
N VAL A 240 16.87 -1.45 11.56
CA VAL A 240 17.76 -2.55 11.97
C VAL A 240 17.33 -3.16 13.31
N GLU A 241 17.14 -2.33 14.33
CA GLU A 241 16.68 -2.78 15.64
C GLU A 241 15.31 -3.46 15.54
N GLY A 242 14.37 -2.86 14.81
CA GLY A 242 13.03 -3.42 14.63
C GLY A 242 13.01 -4.78 13.92
N ILE A 243 13.96 -5.05 13.02
CA ILE A 243 14.11 -6.36 12.36
C ILE A 243 14.63 -7.44 13.32
N GLU A 244 15.35 -7.06 14.38
CA GLU A 244 15.78 -8.00 15.42
C GLU A 244 14.74 -8.20 16.52
N ILE A 245 13.90 -7.21 16.83
CA ILE A 245 13.00 -7.28 18.01
C ILE A 245 11.50 -7.40 17.69
N LEU A 246 10.98 -6.84 16.59
CA LEU A 246 9.54 -6.84 16.29
C LEU A 246 9.08 -8.14 15.59
N PRO A 247 7.83 -8.59 15.73
CA PRO A 247 7.30 -9.69 14.93
C PRO A 247 7.04 -9.26 13.48
N SER A 248 7.23 -10.15 12.51
CA SER A 248 6.74 -9.95 11.14
C SER A 248 5.20 -10.10 11.09
N PRO A 249 4.51 -9.70 9.99
CA PRO A 249 3.07 -9.89 9.85
C PRO A 249 2.64 -11.37 9.92
N PRO A 250 1.40 -11.66 10.38
CA PRO A 250 0.76 -12.95 10.18
C PRO A 250 0.58 -13.26 8.68
N GLU A 251 0.86 -14.51 8.31
CA GLU A 251 0.77 -15.01 6.94
C GLU A 251 -0.49 -15.87 6.75
N ASN A 252 -0.91 -16.12 5.50
CA ASN A 252 -2.06 -16.97 5.15
C ASN A 252 -3.26 -16.77 6.09
N VAL A 253 -3.75 -15.54 6.17
CA VAL A 253 -5.00 -15.26 6.87
C VAL A 253 -6.13 -15.94 6.07
N GLU A 254 -7.05 -16.56 6.78
CA GLU A 254 -8.23 -17.24 6.24
C GLU A 254 -9.44 -16.84 7.07
N VAL A 255 -10.59 -16.62 6.42
CA VAL A 255 -11.82 -16.18 7.08
C VAL A 255 -12.99 -17.04 6.62
N GLU A 256 -13.66 -17.70 7.58
CA GLU A 256 -14.83 -18.55 7.33
C GLU A 256 -16.07 -17.96 8.00
N ALA A 257 -17.15 -17.77 7.23
CA ALA A 257 -18.44 -17.44 7.81
C ALA A 257 -19.02 -18.64 8.58
N MET A 258 -19.46 -18.42 9.83
CA MET A 258 -19.99 -19.47 10.71
C MET A 258 -21.52 -19.38 10.85
N THR A 259 -22.04 -18.17 11.02
CA THR A 259 -23.48 -17.87 11.18
C THR A 259 -23.79 -16.53 10.52
N GLU A 260 -25.03 -16.08 10.62
CA GLU A 260 -25.42 -14.71 10.28
C GLU A 260 -24.68 -13.63 11.11
N LYS A 261 -24.14 -13.94 12.29
CA LYS A 261 -23.54 -12.93 13.21
C LYS A 261 -22.12 -13.25 13.64
N SER A 262 -21.50 -14.28 13.07
CA SER A 262 -20.15 -14.69 13.47
C SER A 262 -19.31 -15.23 12.33
N ILE A 263 -18.03 -14.86 12.34
CA ILE A 263 -16.99 -15.35 11.44
C ILE A 263 -15.84 -15.92 12.26
N LYS A 264 -15.18 -16.95 11.73
CA LYS A 264 -13.94 -17.50 12.27
C LYS A 264 -12.78 -16.97 11.45
N VAL A 265 -11.78 -16.42 12.13
CA VAL A 265 -10.55 -15.91 11.51
C VAL A 265 -9.40 -16.81 11.96
N SER A 266 -8.59 -17.29 11.03
CA SER A 266 -7.38 -18.09 11.29
C SER A 266 -6.20 -17.55 10.50
N TRP A 267 -4.97 -17.80 10.98
CA TRP A 267 -3.75 -17.34 10.32
C TRP A 267 -2.59 -18.31 10.57
N SER A 268 -1.60 -18.27 9.66
CA SER A 268 -0.26 -18.82 9.93
C SER A 268 0.49 -17.87 10.86
N ARG A 269 1.30 -18.45 11.76
CA ARG A 269 2.15 -17.63 12.64
C ARG A 269 3.24 -16.93 11.82
N PRO A 270 3.66 -15.70 12.20
CA PRO A 270 4.73 -14.98 11.51
C PRO A 270 6.03 -15.79 11.37
N SER A 271 6.69 -15.63 10.23
CA SER A 271 7.98 -16.26 9.90
C SER A 271 9.16 -15.77 10.77
N GLN A 272 9.09 -14.56 11.32
CA GLN A 272 10.13 -13.99 12.18
C GLN A 272 9.60 -13.59 13.56
N ASN A 273 10.47 -13.71 14.57
CA ASN A 273 10.24 -13.36 15.97
C ASN A 273 8.98 -14.00 16.61
N THR A 274 8.55 -15.14 16.07
CA THR A 274 7.31 -15.86 16.40
C THR A 274 7.15 -16.18 17.88
N GLU A 275 8.24 -16.52 18.56
CA GLU A 275 8.25 -16.91 19.98
C GLU A 275 8.11 -15.71 20.93
N SER A 276 8.35 -14.49 20.45
CA SER A 276 8.23 -13.26 21.25
C SER A 276 6.79 -12.73 21.34
N ILE A 277 5.88 -13.24 20.51
CA ILE A 277 4.51 -12.70 20.34
C ILE A 277 3.70 -12.87 21.62
N SER A 278 3.23 -11.76 22.19
CA SER A 278 2.37 -11.74 23.37
C SER A 278 0.88 -11.81 23.00
N GLU A 279 0.47 -11.08 21.97
CA GLU A 279 -0.91 -11.06 21.46
C GLU A 279 -0.97 -10.79 19.95
N PHE A 280 -2.06 -11.24 19.33
CA PHE A 280 -2.49 -10.81 18.01
C PHE A 280 -3.68 -9.85 18.17
N VAL A 281 -3.79 -8.87 17.28
CA VAL A 281 -4.95 -7.98 17.17
C VAL A 281 -5.60 -8.23 15.81
N VAL A 282 -6.87 -8.64 15.83
CA VAL A 282 -7.70 -8.86 14.64
C VAL A 282 -8.60 -7.63 14.47
N ASN A 283 -8.42 -6.89 13.39
CA ASN A 283 -9.23 -5.72 13.06
C ASN A 283 -10.30 -6.10 12.04
N VAL A 284 -11.56 -5.87 12.39
CA VAL A 284 -12.74 -6.21 11.59
C VAL A 284 -13.51 -4.93 11.28
N THR A 285 -13.44 -4.48 10.03
CA THR A 285 -14.09 -3.24 9.55
C THR A 285 -15.36 -3.59 8.79
N MET A 286 -16.50 -3.03 9.18
CA MET A 286 -17.74 -3.11 8.41
C MET A 286 -17.62 -2.27 7.14
N LEU A 287 -17.79 -2.87 5.95
CA LEU A 287 -17.78 -2.16 4.68
C LEU A 287 -19.20 -1.83 4.20
N LYS A 288 -20.04 -2.84 3.97
CA LYS A 288 -21.35 -2.70 3.33
C LYS A 288 -22.31 -3.76 3.83
N THR A 289 -23.46 -3.36 4.37
CA THR A 289 -24.59 -4.26 4.64
C THR A 289 -25.45 -4.37 3.38
N PHE A 290 -25.98 -5.55 3.10
CA PHE A 290 -26.91 -5.80 1.99
C PHE A 290 -28.29 -6.19 2.53
N ASP A 291 -29.34 -5.78 1.83
CA ASP A 291 -30.71 -6.16 2.17
C ASP A 291 -31.05 -7.52 1.54
N GLU A 292 -31.52 -8.46 2.36
CA GLU A 292 -31.98 -9.79 1.94
C GLU A 292 -33.27 -9.70 1.08
N ASP A 293 -34.13 -8.72 1.36
CA ASP A 293 -35.42 -8.50 0.69
C ASP A 293 -35.34 -7.93 -0.75
N LEU A 294 -34.14 -7.82 -1.35
CA LEU A 294 -33.96 -7.55 -2.78
C LEU A 294 -33.86 -8.85 -3.62
N GLU A 295 -34.12 -10.00 -3.02
CA GLU A 295 -34.53 -11.21 -3.73
C GLU A 295 -35.79 -10.94 -4.58
N PHE A 296 -35.62 -10.89 -5.90
CA PHE A 296 -36.75 -10.78 -6.83
C PHE A 296 -37.69 -12.00 -6.66
N PRO A 297 -39.02 -11.78 -6.68
CA PRO A 297 -39.98 -12.82 -6.29
C PRO A 297 -39.95 -14.03 -7.21
N GLU A 298 -40.25 -15.20 -6.62
CA GLU A 298 -40.32 -16.47 -7.33
C GLU A 298 -41.30 -16.43 -8.52
N ASP A 299 -40.87 -17.12 -9.59
CA ASP A 299 -41.54 -17.52 -10.83
C ASP A 299 -43.07 -17.26 -10.95
N ASP A 300 -43.46 -16.33 -11.83
CA ASP A 300 -44.69 -16.39 -12.70
C ASP A 300 -44.99 -15.06 -13.47
N SER A 301 -44.26 -13.96 -13.23
CA SER A 301 -44.67 -12.62 -13.73
C SER A 301 -44.10 -12.16 -15.09
N TYR A 302 -43.55 -13.06 -15.92
CA TYR A 302 -43.04 -12.72 -17.26
C TYR A 302 -44.11 -12.15 -18.24
N ALA A 303 -45.40 -12.26 -17.93
CA ALA A 303 -46.47 -11.64 -18.70
C ALA A 303 -46.74 -10.16 -18.35
N ALA A 304 -46.40 -9.70 -17.13
CA ALA A 304 -46.82 -8.39 -16.64
C ALA A 304 -45.99 -7.20 -17.17
N ALA A 305 -44.73 -7.45 -17.56
CA ALA A 305 -43.83 -6.42 -18.08
C ALA A 305 -44.15 -5.97 -19.52
N ALA A 306 -44.91 -6.76 -20.28
CA ALA A 306 -45.31 -6.42 -21.65
C ALA A 306 -46.39 -5.31 -21.67
N ASP A 307 -47.39 -5.40 -20.79
CA ASP A 307 -48.50 -4.43 -20.74
C ASP A 307 -48.08 -3.05 -20.21
N SER A 308 -47.06 -2.98 -19.34
CA SER A 308 -46.55 -1.69 -18.84
C SER A 308 -45.93 -0.80 -19.94
N TYR A 309 -45.32 -1.40 -20.97
CA TYR A 309 -44.82 -0.64 -22.13
C TYR A 309 -45.95 -0.23 -23.09
N ALA A 310 -47.01 -1.04 -23.22
CA ALA A 310 -48.17 -0.69 -24.02
C ALA A 310 -48.99 0.47 -23.41
N LEU A 311 -49.14 0.50 -22.08
CA LEU A 311 -49.86 1.56 -21.37
C LEU A 311 -49.09 2.89 -21.32
N ALA A 312 -47.75 2.84 -21.26
CA ALA A 312 -46.92 4.05 -21.33
C ALA A 312 -47.06 4.79 -22.69
N ALA A 313 -47.31 4.06 -23.78
CA ALA A 313 -47.57 4.63 -25.10
C ALA A 313 -48.96 5.30 -25.23
N ALA A 314 -49.89 5.06 -24.29
CA ALA A 314 -51.27 5.55 -24.33
C ALA A 314 -51.51 6.88 -23.58
N GLY A 315 -50.52 7.40 -22.85
CA GLY A 315 -50.53 8.78 -22.32
C GLY A 315 -51.50 9.09 -21.17
N LEU A 316 -52.13 8.09 -20.54
CA LEU A 316 -52.98 8.31 -19.37
C LEU A 316 -52.16 8.23 -18.06
N SER A 317 -51.94 9.38 -17.42
CA SER A 317 -51.38 9.45 -16.07
C SER A 317 -52.48 9.24 -15.02
N THR A 318 -52.28 8.27 -14.11
CA THR A 318 -52.99 8.25 -12.82
C THR A 318 -51.98 8.38 -11.67
N SER A 319 -52.41 9.04 -10.59
CA SER A 319 -51.53 9.57 -9.57
C SER A 319 -51.28 8.60 -8.42
N SER A 320 -50.25 8.93 -7.61
CA SER A 320 -50.02 8.42 -6.25
C SER A 320 -49.36 7.03 -6.10
N MET A 321 -48.07 6.96 -6.43
CA MET A 321 -47.11 6.28 -5.54
C MET A 321 -45.92 7.20 -5.28
N LYS A 322 -45.65 7.43 -3.99
CA LYS A 322 -44.52 8.22 -3.50
C LYS A 322 -43.29 7.30 -3.46
N PRO A 323 -42.18 7.61 -4.16
CA PRO A 323 -41.00 6.74 -4.10
C PRO A 323 -40.43 6.74 -2.66
N PRO A 324 -39.89 5.62 -2.17
CA PRO A 324 -39.19 5.60 -0.89
C PRO A 324 -37.95 6.50 -1.00
N SER A 325 -37.95 7.60 -0.26
CA SER A 325 -36.79 8.49 -0.14
C SER A 325 -35.84 7.92 0.90
N THR A 326 -35.25 6.76 0.62
CA THR A 326 -34.14 6.21 1.41
C THR A 326 -32.85 6.65 0.73
N VAL A 327 -32.38 7.84 1.10
CA VAL A 327 -30.99 8.25 0.85
C VAL A 327 -30.10 7.17 1.45
N PRO A 328 -29.06 6.68 0.75
CA PRO A 328 -28.09 5.78 1.36
C PRO A 328 -27.53 6.46 2.61
N SER A 329 -27.87 5.93 3.79
CA SER A 329 -27.28 6.39 5.03
C SER A 329 -25.78 6.15 4.92
N VAL A 330 -24.99 7.21 5.12
CA VAL A 330 -23.53 7.09 5.28
C VAL A 330 -23.31 6.06 6.40
N ILE A 331 -22.83 4.87 6.02
CA ILE A 331 -22.54 3.82 6.98
C ILE A 331 -21.29 4.29 7.72
N GLU A 332 -21.43 4.59 9.01
CA GLU A 332 -20.28 4.75 9.89
C GLU A 332 -19.51 3.42 9.83
N SER A 333 -18.30 3.46 9.26
CA SER A 333 -17.43 2.29 9.12
C SER A 333 -16.90 1.89 10.50
N THR A 334 -17.69 1.12 11.23
CA THR A 334 -17.33 0.62 12.55
C THR A 334 -16.25 -0.45 12.41
N THR A 335 -15.04 -0.15 12.85
CA THR A 335 -13.97 -1.12 13.06
C THR A 335 -14.00 -1.65 14.49
N VAL A 336 -13.92 -2.98 14.64
CA VAL A 336 -13.82 -3.66 15.93
C VAL A 336 -12.43 -4.30 16.01
N GLU A 337 -11.68 -4.00 17.08
CA GLU A 337 -10.38 -4.61 17.35
C GLU A 337 -10.53 -5.73 18.39
N ILE A 338 -9.97 -6.91 18.11
CA ILE A 338 -10.12 -8.11 18.94
C ILE A 338 -8.74 -8.63 19.31
N LYS A 339 -8.41 -8.58 20.61
CA LYS A 339 -7.16 -9.09 21.17
C LYS A 339 -7.24 -10.60 21.39
N VAL A 340 -6.23 -11.32 20.90
CA VAL A 340 -6.11 -12.78 20.96
C VAL A 340 -4.74 -13.14 21.53
N PRO A 341 -4.61 -13.99 22.56
CA PRO A 341 -3.30 -14.33 23.13
C PRO A 341 -2.39 -15.02 22.11
N GLY A 342 -1.08 -14.72 22.11
CA GLY A 342 -0.10 -15.19 21.12
C GLY A 342 0.06 -16.72 21.04
N THR A 343 -0.46 -17.46 22.02
CA THR A 343 -0.57 -18.92 21.99
C THR A 343 -1.51 -19.43 20.89
N TYR A 344 -2.55 -18.67 20.54
CA TYR A 344 -3.57 -19.06 19.56
C TYR A 344 -3.22 -18.54 18.16
N ASN A 345 -3.80 -19.18 17.13
CA ASN A 345 -3.65 -18.83 15.71
C ASN A 345 -5.02 -18.65 15.01
N ASN A 346 -6.08 -18.56 15.79
CA ASN A 346 -7.44 -18.37 15.31
C ASN A 346 -8.31 -17.73 16.41
N THR A 347 -9.41 -17.12 16.01
CA THR A 347 -10.45 -16.59 16.89
C THR A 347 -11.82 -16.66 16.22
N ILE A 348 -12.90 -16.53 17.01
CA ILE A 348 -14.26 -16.39 16.51
C ILE A 348 -14.76 -15.00 16.89
N VAL A 349 -15.13 -14.22 15.88
CA VAL A 349 -15.73 -12.90 15.99
C VAL A 349 -17.24 -13.09 16.02
N ASN A 350 -17.92 -12.48 16.99
CA ASN A 350 -19.37 -12.57 17.19
C ASN A 350 -20.02 -11.18 17.09
N ASP A 351 -21.34 -11.12 17.27
CA ASP A 351 -22.15 -9.89 17.32
C ASP A 351 -22.06 -9.00 16.06
N LEU A 352 -21.72 -9.61 14.92
CA LEU A 352 -21.75 -8.97 13.61
C LEU A 352 -23.20 -8.79 13.11
N LYS A 353 -23.41 -7.87 12.18
CA LYS A 353 -24.67 -7.79 11.40
C LYS A 353 -24.75 -8.94 10.38
N PRO A 354 -25.94 -9.54 10.18
CA PRO A 354 -26.27 -10.43 9.06
C PRO A 354 -25.98 -9.84 7.68
N TYR A 355 -25.73 -10.73 6.72
CA TYR A 355 -25.54 -10.44 5.28
C TYR A 355 -24.77 -9.13 5.00
N THR A 356 -23.65 -8.99 5.71
CA THR A 356 -22.80 -7.79 5.70
C THR A 356 -21.37 -8.17 5.35
N MET A 357 -20.76 -7.36 4.48
CA MET A 357 -19.37 -7.45 4.08
C MET A 357 -18.47 -6.81 5.12
N TYR A 358 -17.47 -7.59 5.56
CA TYR A 358 -16.42 -7.14 6.46
C TYR A 358 -15.07 -7.28 5.80
N GLU A 359 -14.17 -6.36 6.12
CA GLU A 359 -12.75 -6.43 5.81
C GLU A 359 -11.98 -6.77 7.09
N ILE A 360 -11.15 -7.81 7.04
CA ILE A 360 -10.41 -8.35 8.18
C ILE A 360 -8.91 -8.25 7.91
N SER A 361 -8.15 -7.78 8.89
CA SER A 361 -6.69 -7.85 8.91
C SER A 361 -6.20 -8.30 10.29
N VAL A 362 -5.02 -8.93 10.36
CA VAL A 362 -4.43 -9.41 11.61
C VAL A 362 -3.04 -8.81 11.80
N LYS A 363 -2.74 -8.36 13.01
CA LYS A 363 -1.48 -7.74 13.42
C LYS A 363 -0.85 -8.54 14.56
N ALA A 364 0.46 -8.76 14.54
CA ALA A 364 1.19 -9.41 15.63
C ALA A 364 1.80 -8.36 16.57
N LEU A 365 1.76 -8.60 17.89
CA LEU A 365 2.32 -7.72 18.91
C LEU A 365 3.23 -8.50 19.86
N ASN A 366 4.28 -7.83 20.35
CA ASN A 366 5.12 -8.30 21.45
C ASN A 366 5.39 -7.15 22.44
N ILE A 367 6.32 -7.36 23.38
CA ILE A 367 6.66 -6.35 24.41
C ILE A 367 7.38 -5.10 23.84
N HIS A 368 7.94 -5.18 22.63
CA HIS A 368 8.70 -4.10 21.99
C HIS A 368 7.85 -3.30 21.00
N GLY A 369 6.83 -3.90 20.41
CA GLY A 369 5.97 -3.24 19.44
C GLY A 369 5.12 -4.22 18.64
N SER A 370 4.98 -3.96 17.34
CA SER A 370 4.05 -4.67 16.48
C SER A 370 4.54 -4.85 15.05
N SER A 371 3.99 -5.83 14.34
CA SER A 371 4.04 -5.88 12.87
C SER A 371 3.21 -4.74 12.25
N LEU A 372 3.25 -4.59 10.93
CA LEU A 372 2.14 -4.01 10.17
C LEU A 372 0.97 -5.01 10.10
N PRO A 373 -0.25 -4.59 9.73
CA PRO A 373 -1.35 -5.52 9.46
C PRO A 373 -1.00 -6.47 8.31
N SER A 374 -1.58 -7.67 8.33
CA SER A 374 -1.64 -8.56 7.18
C SER A 374 -2.31 -7.88 5.98
N TYR A 375 -2.22 -8.49 4.79
CA TYR A 375 -3.16 -8.19 3.72
C TYR A 375 -4.60 -8.32 4.23
N SER A 376 -5.49 -7.43 3.76
CA SER A 376 -6.89 -7.46 4.15
C SER A 376 -7.64 -8.52 3.36
N ILE A 377 -8.59 -9.19 4.02
CA ILE A 377 -9.47 -10.20 3.41
C ILE A 377 -10.90 -9.78 3.62
N ARG A 378 -11.71 -9.86 2.56
CA ARG A 378 -13.14 -9.61 2.64
C ARG A 378 -13.91 -10.90 2.82
N THR A 379 -14.95 -10.83 3.63
CA THR A 379 -15.87 -11.94 3.86
C THR A 379 -17.29 -11.43 3.97
N LEU A 380 -18.25 -12.33 3.81
CA LEU A 380 -19.66 -12.06 4.01
C LEU A 380 -20.16 -12.91 5.19
N THR A 381 -20.86 -12.27 6.13
CA THR A 381 -21.68 -13.00 7.10
C THR A 381 -22.84 -13.71 6.38
N LEU A 382 -23.32 -14.83 6.92
CA LEU A 382 -24.38 -15.60 6.28
C LEU A 382 -25.72 -14.82 6.29
N THR A 383 -26.67 -15.26 5.48
CA THR A 383 -28.05 -14.74 5.53
C THR A 383 -28.77 -15.23 6.78
N ASN A 384 -29.90 -14.60 7.15
CA ASN A 384 -30.53 -14.84 8.45
C ASN A 384 -30.91 -16.32 8.65
N GLY A 385 -30.53 -16.90 9.80
CA GLY A 385 -30.79 -18.31 10.12
C GLY A 385 -29.97 -19.35 9.35
N LYS A 386 -29.04 -18.95 8.44
CA LYS A 386 -28.09 -19.87 7.82
C LYS A 386 -26.82 -20.00 8.70
N MET A 387 -26.39 -21.23 8.93
CA MET A 387 -25.16 -21.58 9.65
C MET A 387 -24.29 -22.51 8.80
N LYS A 388 -22.96 -22.46 8.95
CA LYS A 388 -22.05 -23.45 8.36
C LYS A 388 -22.36 -24.84 8.94
N PRO A 389 -22.49 -25.91 8.12
CA PRO A 389 -22.63 -27.26 8.63
C PRO A 389 -21.43 -27.66 9.50
N THR A 390 -21.67 -27.93 10.78
CA THR A 390 -20.62 -28.34 11.74
C THR A 390 -20.41 -29.85 11.80
N ASN A 391 -21.44 -30.62 11.44
CA ASN A 391 -21.38 -32.08 11.31
C ASN A 391 -21.64 -32.45 9.85
N VAL A 392 -20.61 -32.95 9.17
CA VAL A 392 -20.74 -33.52 7.83
C VAL A 392 -21.08 -35.01 7.96
N ALA A 393 -22.12 -35.45 7.29
CA ALA A 393 -22.52 -36.85 7.28
C ALA A 393 -21.46 -37.70 6.56
N GLN A 394 -21.22 -38.92 7.06
CA GLN A 394 -20.37 -39.87 6.33
C GLN A 394 -21.07 -40.29 5.04
N PRO A 395 -20.45 -40.14 3.85
CA PRO A 395 -21.05 -40.58 2.62
C PRO A 395 -21.20 -42.11 2.56
N PRO A 396 -22.03 -42.63 1.64
CA PRO A 396 -22.23 -44.08 1.50
C PRO A 396 -20.91 -44.79 1.21
N ALA A 397 -20.67 -45.92 1.89
CA ALA A 397 -19.45 -46.69 1.72
C ALA A 397 -19.29 -47.21 0.28
N LEU A 398 -18.05 -47.19 -0.22
CA LEU A 398 -17.70 -47.73 -1.53
C LEU A 398 -17.96 -49.25 -1.59
N PRO A 399 -18.33 -49.79 -2.77
CA PRO A 399 -18.33 -51.23 -3.01
C PRO A 399 -16.94 -51.83 -2.81
N ASP A 400 -16.86 -53.09 -2.34
CA ASP A 400 -15.58 -53.76 -2.08
C ASP A 400 -14.94 -54.32 -3.38
N ILE A 401 -14.36 -53.40 -4.15
CA ILE A 401 -13.67 -53.69 -5.42
C ILE A 401 -12.42 -54.55 -5.19
N LYS A 402 -11.71 -54.35 -4.06
CA LYS A 402 -10.51 -55.12 -3.71
C LYS A 402 -10.86 -56.60 -3.50
N GLN A 403 -11.91 -56.89 -2.74
CA GLN A 403 -12.37 -58.27 -2.55
C GLN A 403 -12.89 -58.90 -3.85
N CYS A 404 -13.54 -58.12 -4.74
CA CYS A 404 -13.91 -58.58 -6.08
C CYS A 404 -12.68 -59.04 -6.88
N CYS A 405 -11.62 -58.22 -6.91
CA CYS A 405 -10.37 -58.54 -7.61
C CYS A 405 -9.66 -59.78 -7.04
N VAL A 406 -9.56 -59.88 -5.71
CA VAL A 406 -8.96 -61.05 -5.04
C VAL A 406 -9.77 -62.32 -5.36
N ASN A 407 -11.10 -62.25 -5.33
CA ASN A 407 -11.98 -63.36 -5.69
C ASN A 407 -11.84 -63.78 -7.18
N LYS A 408 -11.51 -62.84 -8.07
CA LYS A 408 -11.20 -63.11 -9.49
C LYS A 408 -9.75 -63.57 -9.75
N GLY A 409 -8.94 -63.77 -8.70
CA GLY A 409 -7.60 -64.35 -8.81
C GLY A 409 -6.48 -63.33 -9.04
N ILE A 410 -6.73 -62.04 -8.81
CA ILE A 410 -5.69 -61.01 -8.82
C ILE A 410 -4.89 -61.10 -7.51
N SER A 411 -3.72 -61.72 -7.58
CA SER A 411 -2.87 -61.99 -6.40
C SER A 411 -1.69 -61.01 -6.22
N HIS A 412 -1.44 -60.14 -7.19
CA HIS A 412 -0.35 -59.18 -7.16
C HIS A 412 -0.77 -57.92 -6.38
N SER A 413 -0.14 -57.65 -5.23
CA SER A 413 -0.54 -56.58 -4.31
C SER A 413 -0.65 -55.22 -4.99
N THR A 414 0.35 -54.82 -5.78
CA THR A 414 0.33 -53.53 -6.51
C THR A 414 -0.91 -53.38 -7.41
N CYS A 415 -1.42 -54.47 -7.97
CA CYS A 415 -2.61 -54.44 -8.82
C CYS A 415 -3.89 -54.29 -7.99
N VAL A 416 -3.98 -54.99 -6.84
CA VAL A 416 -5.11 -54.87 -5.91
C VAL A 416 -5.14 -53.50 -5.24
N ASP A 417 -3.98 -52.96 -4.86
CA ASP A 417 -3.88 -51.70 -4.11
C ASP A 417 -4.07 -50.46 -4.99
N LYS A 418 -3.51 -50.43 -6.22
CA LYS A 418 -3.59 -49.25 -7.11
C LYS A 418 -4.72 -49.31 -8.15
N LEU A 419 -5.09 -50.50 -8.64
CA LEU A 419 -6.04 -50.62 -9.75
C LEU A 419 -7.40 -51.20 -9.34
N CYS A 420 -7.48 -51.90 -8.22
CA CYS A 420 -8.74 -52.36 -7.64
C CYS A 420 -9.26 -51.44 -6.52
N ASP A 421 -8.81 -50.18 -6.52
CA ASP A 421 -9.33 -49.11 -5.68
C ASP A 421 -9.75 -47.94 -6.57
N PRO A 422 -11.05 -47.61 -6.68
CA PRO A 422 -11.49 -46.48 -7.48
C PRO A 422 -10.91 -45.16 -6.96
N ALA A 423 -10.61 -45.02 -5.66
CA ALA A 423 -10.05 -43.79 -5.11
C ALA A 423 -8.53 -43.62 -5.36
N LEU A 424 -7.87 -44.63 -5.94
CA LEU A 424 -6.43 -44.61 -6.27
C LEU A 424 -6.16 -44.95 -7.75
N SER A 425 -7.19 -45.14 -8.56
CA SER A 425 -7.04 -45.50 -9.98
C SER A 425 -6.56 -44.35 -10.88
N ASP A 426 -6.59 -43.11 -10.38
CA ASP A 426 -6.07 -41.91 -11.05
C ASP A 426 -4.54 -41.74 -10.89
N ILE A 427 -3.94 -42.26 -9.82
CA ILE A 427 -2.49 -42.24 -9.57
C ILE A 427 -1.73 -43.43 -10.18
N ALA A 428 -2.38 -44.26 -11.00
CA ALA A 428 -1.77 -45.42 -11.63
C ALA A 428 -0.85 -45.04 -12.80
N GLU A 429 0.39 -45.53 -12.79
CA GLU A 429 1.37 -45.29 -13.85
C GLU A 429 1.24 -46.27 -15.03
N VAL A 430 1.88 -45.93 -16.16
CA VAL A 430 2.00 -46.84 -17.32
C VAL A 430 2.64 -48.17 -16.92
N THR A 431 3.61 -48.13 -16.01
CA THR A 431 4.31 -49.28 -15.42
C THR A 431 3.36 -50.20 -14.64
N ASP A 432 2.47 -49.63 -13.83
CA ASP A 432 1.44 -50.38 -13.09
C ASP A 432 0.47 -51.06 -14.08
N LEU A 433 0.00 -50.35 -15.11
CA LEU A 433 -0.84 -50.94 -16.16
C LEU A 433 -0.13 -52.07 -16.91
N MET A 434 1.17 -51.93 -17.20
CA MET A 434 1.96 -52.99 -17.88
C MET A 434 2.12 -54.24 -17.01
N ILE A 435 2.38 -54.07 -15.70
CA ILE A 435 2.50 -55.19 -14.75
C ILE A 435 1.15 -55.89 -14.57
N CYS A 436 0.06 -55.12 -14.52
CA CYS A 436 -1.27 -55.62 -14.22
C CYS A 436 -2.12 -55.98 -15.46
N ALA A 437 -1.61 -55.74 -16.67
CA ALA A 437 -2.27 -56.05 -17.94
C ALA A 437 -2.88 -57.48 -18.03
N PRO A 438 -2.25 -58.56 -17.49
CA PRO A 438 -2.85 -59.90 -17.52
C PRO A 438 -4.21 -60.02 -16.81
N TRP A 439 -4.47 -59.13 -15.84
CA TRP A 439 -5.70 -59.12 -15.04
C TRP A 439 -6.66 -57.98 -15.41
N ALA A 440 -6.32 -57.17 -16.42
CA ALA A 440 -7.06 -55.95 -16.76
C ALA A 440 -8.57 -56.18 -16.95
N ALA A 441 -8.97 -57.23 -17.67
CA ALA A 441 -10.39 -57.57 -17.87
C ALA A 441 -11.13 -57.74 -16.53
N ASP A 442 -10.51 -58.42 -15.57
CA ASP A 442 -11.08 -58.67 -14.25
C ASP A 442 -11.09 -57.43 -13.37
N THR A 443 -10.02 -56.63 -13.39
CA THR A 443 -9.93 -55.33 -12.70
C THR A 443 -11.02 -54.38 -13.17
N PHE A 444 -11.13 -54.13 -14.48
CA PHE A 444 -12.11 -53.18 -15.03
C PHE A 444 -13.55 -53.72 -14.89
N SER A 445 -13.76 -55.04 -14.99
CA SER A 445 -15.04 -55.69 -14.67
C SER A 445 -15.44 -55.55 -13.20
N CYS A 446 -14.48 -55.56 -12.26
CA CYS A 446 -14.76 -55.25 -10.85
C CYS A 446 -15.06 -53.76 -10.65
N LEU A 447 -14.23 -52.88 -11.20
CA LEU A 447 -14.39 -51.42 -11.08
C LEU A 447 -15.77 -50.93 -11.56
N THR A 448 -16.31 -51.47 -12.65
CA THR A 448 -17.67 -51.05 -13.08
C THR A 448 -18.78 -51.51 -12.14
N ASN A 449 -18.53 -52.46 -11.25
CA ASN A 449 -19.47 -53.06 -10.30
C ASN A 449 -20.77 -53.55 -10.98
N GLY A 450 -20.64 -54.07 -12.21
CA GLY A 450 -21.78 -54.55 -13.02
C GLY A 450 -22.67 -53.44 -13.62
N MET A 451 -22.25 -52.18 -13.59
CA MET A 451 -22.98 -51.04 -14.16
C MET A 451 -22.32 -50.51 -15.43
N ASP A 452 -23.12 -49.97 -16.35
CA ASP A 452 -22.63 -49.35 -17.59
C ASP A 452 -22.49 -47.82 -17.41
N HIS A 453 -21.25 -47.35 -17.29
CA HIS A 453 -20.90 -45.95 -17.13
C HIS A 453 -20.61 -45.23 -18.46
N THR A 454 -20.78 -45.88 -19.62
CA THR A 454 -20.45 -45.33 -20.95
C THR A 454 -21.13 -43.99 -21.22
N SER A 455 -22.39 -43.82 -20.79
CA SER A 455 -23.13 -42.55 -20.92
C SER A 455 -22.43 -41.38 -20.21
N CYS A 456 -21.91 -41.63 -19.02
CA CYS A 456 -21.17 -40.66 -18.21
C CYS A 456 -19.80 -40.36 -18.83
N CYS A 457 -19.05 -41.41 -19.19
CA CYS A 457 -17.73 -41.28 -19.81
C CYS A 457 -17.78 -40.46 -21.11
N LYS A 458 -18.78 -40.74 -21.95
CA LYS A 458 -19.03 -39.99 -23.18
C LYS A 458 -19.37 -38.52 -22.92
N ALA A 459 -20.15 -38.22 -21.88
CA ALA A 459 -20.48 -36.85 -21.49
C ALA A 459 -19.26 -36.07 -20.95
N ARG A 460 -18.31 -36.74 -20.27
CA ARG A 460 -17.01 -36.19 -19.86
C ARG A 460 -15.94 -36.19 -20.97
N GLY A 461 -16.29 -36.61 -22.19
CA GLY A 461 -15.40 -36.50 -23.35
C GLY A 461 -14.35 -37.61 -23.51
N LEU A 462 -14.53 -38.76 -22.85
CA LEU A 462 -13.65 -39.91 -23.06
C LEU A 462 -13.72 -40.40 -24.51
N PRO A 463 -12.57 -40.63 -25.20
CA PRO A 463 -12.55 -41.22 -26.53
C PRO A 463 -13.27 -42.58 -26.58
N ASP A 464 -13.85 -42.95 -27.73
CA ASP A 464 -14.66 -44.18 -27.85
C ASP A 464 -13.91 -45.45 -27.41
N LEU A 465 -12.60 -45.55 -27.70
CA LEU A 465 -11.73 -46.63 -27.20
C LEU A 465 -11.72 -46.74 -25.67
N CYS A 466 -11.72 -45.60 -24.97
CA CYS A 466 -11.70 -45.55 -23.51
C CYS A 466 -13.07 -45.81 -22.89
N GLN A 467 -14.16 -45.67 -23.66
CA GLN A 467 -15.51 -45.99 -23.20
C GLN A 467 -15.71 -47.51 -22.98
N GLU A 468 -14.88 -48.37 -23.59
CA GLU A 468 -14.86 -49.83 -23.33
C GLU A 468 -14.38 -50.19 -21.91
N LEU A 469 -13.69 -49.27 -21.22
CA LEU A 469 -13.35 -49.40 -19.79
C LEU A 469 -14.56 -49.10 -18.89
N CYS A 470 -15.51 -48.30 -19.39
CA CYS A 470 -16.65 -47.77 -18.62
C CYS A 470 -17.83 -48.74 -18.47
N ASN A 471 -17.90 -49.77 -19.31
CA ASN A 471 -18.86 -50.87 -19.15
C ASN A 471 -18.19 -52.16 -18.66
N GLY A 472 -16.86 -52.21 -18.58
CA GLY A 472 -16.08 -53.35 -18.10
C GLY A 472 -16.05 -54.53 -19.07
N THR A 473 -16.34 -54.33 -20.36
CA THR A 473 -16.37 -55.42 -21.37
C THR A 473 -15.01 -55.73 -22.00
N ILE A 474 -13.95 -55.03 -21.59
CA ILE A 474 -12.59 -55.22 -22.11
C ILE A 474 -12.06 -56.64 -21.81
N THR A 475 -11.42 -57.27 -22.80
CA THR A 475 -10.84 -58.62 -22.67
C THR A 475 -9.33 -58.61 -22.47
N GLN A 476 -8.62 -57.63 -23.06
CA GLN A 476 -7.18 -57.39 -22.88
C GLN A 476 -6.88 -55.90 -23.08
N ILE A 477 -5.85 -55.39 -22.40
CA ILE A 477 -5.29 -54.04 -22.62
C ILE A 477 -4.06 -54.15 -23.53
N ASP A 478 -4.07 -53.40 -24.63
CA ASP A 478 -2.91 -53.18 -25.49
C ASP A 478 -2.35 -51.75 -25.32
N PHE A 479 -1.30 -51.42 -26.09
CA PHE A 479 -0.64 -50.11 -26.03
C PHE A 479 -1.53 -48.93 -26.45
N SER A 480 -2.67 -49.17 -27.13
CA SER A 480 -3.58 -48.10 -27.56
C SER A 480 -4.36 -47.52 -26.37
N TYR A 481 -4.68 -48.35 -25.38
CA TYR A 481 -5.37 -48.00 -24.14
C TYR A 481 -4.54 -47.12 -23.20
N PHE A 482 -3.21 -47.05 -23.34
CA PHE A 482 -2.41 -46.09 -22.55
C PHE A 482 -2.77 -44.63 -22.84
N LYS A 483 -3.44 -44.34 -23.97
CA LYS A 483 -4.03 -43.01 -24.25
C LYS A 483 -5.17 -42.65 -23.29
N CYS A 484 -5.80 -43.64 -22.65
CA CYS A 484 -6.88 -43.47 -21.69
C CYS A 484 -6.39 -43.00 -20.31
N LEU A 485 -5.10 -43.16 -19.99
CA LEU A 485 -4.52 -42.73 -18.71
C LEU A 485 -4.77 -41.23 -18.41
N LYS A 486 -4.73 -40.37 -19.44
CA LYS A 486 -5.05 -38.95 -19.32
C LYS A 486 -6.47 -38.68 -18.79
N TYR A 487 -7.41 -39.61 -19.01
CA TYR A 487 -8.82 -39.47 -18.65
C TYR A 487 -9.21 -40.31 -17.41
N MET A 488 -8.24 -40.86 -16.67
CA MET A 488 -8.54 -41.71 -15.50
C MET A 488 -9.27 -40.97 -14.38
N SER A 489 -9.04 -39.66 -14.22
CA SER A 489 -9.80 -38.84 -13.28
C SER A 489 -11.28 -38.73 -13.69
N ASP A 490 -11.58 -38.46 -14.96
CA ASP A 490 -12.95 -38.42 -15.49
C ASP A 490 -13.65 -39.78 -15.44
N TYR A 491 -12.92 -40.86 -15.73
CA TYR A 491 -13.36 -42.25 -15.58
C TYR A 491 -13.74 -42.56 -14.12
N THR A 492 -12.85 -42.24 -13.18
CA THR A 492 -13.04 -42.45 -11.75
C THR A 492 -14.24 -41.65 -11.22
N ASN A 493 -14.37 -40.39 -11.61
CA ASN A 493 -15.53 -39.56 -11.29
C ASN A 493 -16.84 -40.18 -11.83
N CYS A 494 -16.81 -40.84 -12.99
CA CYS A 494 -17.97 -41.60 -13.49
C CYS A 494 -18.27 -42.86 -12.68
N LEU A 495 -17.27 -43.65 -12.28
CA LEU A 495 -17.48 -44.80 -11.39
C LEU A 495 -18.13 -44.39 -10.06
N LEU A 496 -17.54 -43.40 -9.39
CA LEU A 496 -18.01 -42.89 -8.09
C LEU A 496 -19.41 -42.26 -8.20
N GLN A 497 -19.71 -41.59 -9.31
CA GLN A 497 -21.05 -41.10 -9.61
C GLN A 497 -22.05 -42.25 -9.80
N GLY A 498 -21.67 -43.31 -10.51
CA GLY A 498 -22.50 -44.49 -10.73
C GLY A 498 -22.72 -45.34 -9.47
N TYR A 499 -21.75 -45.37 -8.54
CA TYR A 499 -21.94 -45.95 -7.21
C TYR A 499 -22.90 -45.15 -6.31
N GLY A 500 -23.22 -43.90 -6.68
CA GLY A 500 -24.08 -43.02 -5.89
C GLY A 500 -23.43 -42.49 -4.61
N VAL A 501 -22.09 -42.42 -4.55
CA VAL A 501 -21.35 -41.93 -3.37
C VAL A 501 -20.99 -40.44 -3.43
N LEU A 502 -21.23 -39.79 -4.57
CA LEU A 502 -20.96 -38.37 -4.81
C LEU A 502 -22.21 -37.50 -4.70
N PRO A 503 -22.09 -36.25 -4.25
CA PRO A 503 -23.22 -35.31 -4.22
C PRO A 503 -23.73 -34.97 -5.62
N SER A 504 -25.04 -34.71 -5.71
CA SER A 504 -25.62 -34.09 -6.92
C SER A 504 -25.09 -32.68 -7.15
N ALA A 505 -25.45 -32.08 -8.30
CA ALA A 505 -25.13 -30.68 -8.57
C ALA A 505 -25.71 -29.74 -7.49
N PRO A 506 -24.98 -28.67 -7.10
CA PRO A 506 -25.53 -27.57 -6.32
C PRO A 506 -26.77 -26.97 -7.00
N THR A 507 -27.73 -26.48 -6.20
CA THR A 507 -29.01 -25.98 -6.73
C THR A 507 -29.17 -24.48 -6.52
N LYS A 508 -30.14 -23.85 -7.20
CA LYS A 508 -30.40 -22.40 -7.18
C LYS A 508 -29.15 -21.51 -7.34
N LEU A 509 -28.18 -21.89 -8.20
CA LEU A 509 -27.04 -21.02 -8.48
C LEU A 509 -27.52 -19.70 -9.10
N HIS A 510 -27.18 -18.58 -8.47
CA HIS A 510 -27.44 -17.23 -8.95
C HIS A 510 -26.34 -16.26 -8.51
N VAL A 511 -26.35 -15.06 -9.09
CA VAL A 511 -25.39 -14.00 -8.80
C VAL A 511 -26.16 -12.75 -8.41
N SER A 512 -25.76 -12.12 -7.30
CA SER A 512 -26.33 -10.89 -6.74
C SER A 512 -25.22 -9.85 -6.54
N ASN A 513 -25.63 -8.61 -6.23
CA ASN A 513 -24.73 -7.50 -5.90
C ASN A 513 -23.53 -7.39 -6.85
N ILE A 514 -23.82 -7.47 -8.16
CA ILE A 514 -22.83 -7.35 -9.22
C ILE A 514 -22.36 -5.90 -9.26
N GLU A 515 -21.07 -5.70 -9.09
CA GLU A 515 -20.43 -4.39 -8.96
C GLU A 515 -19.32 -4.27 -10.01
N VAL A 516 -18.48 -3.25 -9.91
CA VAL A 516 -17.45 -2.93 -10.91
C VAL A 516 -16.32 -3.97 -10.94
N GLU A 517 -15.88 -4.45 -9.76
CA GLU A 517 -14.69 -5.31 -9.61
C GLU A 517 -14.97 -6.60 -8.78
N PHE A 518 -16.23 -6.82 -8.36
CA PHE A 518 -16.67 -8.02 -7.66
C PHE A 518 -18.15 -8.36 -7.93
N ALA A 519 -18.57 -9.58 -7.60
CA ALA A 519 -19.96 -10.00 -7.53
C ALA A 519 -20.15 -11.06 -6.43
N ILE A 520 -21.38 -11.25 -5.92
CA ILE A 520 -21.67 -12.25 -4.88
C ILE A 520 -22.40 -13.44 -5.52
N ILE A 521 -21.91 -14.66 -5.25
CA ILE A 521 -22.42 -15.90 -5.84
C ILE A 521 -23.13 -16.72 -4.75
N HIS A 522 -24.35 -17.13 -5.06
CA HIS A 522 -25.26 -17.80 -4.15
C HIS A 522 -25.70 -19.16 -4.70
N TRP A 523 -25.72 -20.21 -3.88
CA TRP A 523 -26.22 -21.54 -4.23
C TRP A 523 -26.71 -22.29 -2.98
N ASP A 524 -27.68 -23.16 -3.19
CA ASP A 524 -28.17 -24.11 -2.19
C ASP A 524 -27.45 -25.47 -2.31
N ALA A 525 -27.47 -26.23 -1.22
CA ALA A 525 -26.84 -27.53 -1.15
C ALA A 525 -27.42 -28.53 -2.20
N PRO A 526 -26.64 -29.54 -2.61
CA PRO A 526 -27.10 -30.66 -3.42
C PRO A 526 -28.35 -31.35 -2.85
N LYS A 527 -29.29 -31.74 -3.72
CA LYS A 527 -30.51 -32.48 -3.32
C LYS A 527 -30.22 -33.87 -2.77
N THR A 528 -29.19 -34.54 -3.31
CA THR A 528 -28.70 -35.83 -2.81
C THR A 528 -27.29 -35.66 -2.22
N LEU A 529 -27.08 -36.25 -1.04
CA LEU A 529 -25.83 -36.22 -0.27
C LEU A 529 -25.27 -34.81 0.02
N GLY A 530 -26.13 -33.78 0.05
CA GLY A 530 -25.73 -32.40 0.36
C GLY A 530 -25.20 -32.20 1.77
N ASP A 531 -25.55 -33.09 2.69
CA ASP A 531 -25.06 -33.22 4.06
C ASP A 531 -23.67 -33.87 4.16
N THR A 532 -23.19 -34.53 3.09
CA THR A 532 -21.84 -35.10 3.00
C THR A 532 -20.81 -34.12 2.44
N VAL A 533 -21.26 -32.95 1.99
CA VAL A 533 -20.40 -31.96 1.32
C VAL A 533 -19.46 -31.31 2.34
N LEU A 534 -18.16 -31.41 2.06
CA LEU A 534 -17.11 -30.76 2.84
C LEU A 534 -16.96 -29.29 2.43
N TYR A 535 -16.96 -29.02 1.13
CA TYR A 535 -16.82 -27.69 0.53
C TYR A 535 -17.25 -27.69 -0.94
N TYR A 536 -17.21 -26.52 -1.57
CA TYR A 536 -17.49 -26.34 -2.99
C TYR A 536 -16.27 -25.83 -3.76
N ASN A 537 -16.27 -26.05 -5.08
CA ASN A 537 -15.35 -25.43 -6.03
C ASN A 537 -16.16 -24.47 -6.93
N VAL A 538 -15.75 -23.20 -7.01
CA VAL A 538 -16.31 -22.21 -7.95
C VAL A 538 -15.40 -22.14 -9.16
N HIS A 539 -15.97 -22.34 -10.35
CA HIS A 539 -15.29 -22.24 -11.63
C HIS A 539 -15.81 -21.05 -12.41
N TYR A 540 -14.94 -20.11 -12.78
CA TYR A 540 -15.33 -18.91 -13.51
C TYR A 540 -14.38 -18.58 -14.67
N ARG A 541 -14.89 -17.95 -15.72
CA ARG A 541 -14.08 -17.46 -16.84
C ARG A 541 -14.64 -16.18 -17.45
N MET A 542 -13.75 -15.42 -18.08
CA MET A 542 -14.03 -14.18 -18.79
C MET A 542 -14.33 -14.49 -20.26
N MET A 543 -15.51 -14.12 -20.77
CA MET A 543 -15.97 -14.55 -22.10
C MET A 543 -15.30 -13.79 -23.26
N ALA A 544 -14.64 -12.67 -22.98
CA ALA A 544 -14.02 -11.82 -24.01
C ALA A 544 -12.59 -12.27 -24.42
N THR A 545 -12.01 -13.27 -23.77
CA THR A 545 -10.63 -13.71 -24.00
C THR A 545 -10.59 -14.91 -24.95
N TYR A 546 -9.58 -14.97 -25.83
CA TYR A 546 -9.32 -16.16 -26.66
C TYR A 546 -8.94 -17.42 -25.84
N ASN A 547 -8.53 -17.25 -24.57
CA ASN A 547 -8.34 -18.36 -23.65
C ASN A 547 -9.69 -18.74 -23.02
N ASN A 548 -10.15 -19.97 -23.30
CA ASN A 548 -11.43 -20.52 -22.85
C ASN A 548 -11.36 -21.23 -21.48
N GLU A 549 -10.18 -21.29 -20.85
CA GLU A 549 -9.94 -22.00 -19.59
C GLU A 549 -10.67 -21.35 -18.39
N TYR A 550 -11.20 -22.20 -17.52
CA TYR A 550 -11.81 -21.76 -16.26
C TYR A 550 -10.76 -21.60 -15.17
N ARG A 551 -10.85 -20.52 -14.42
CA ARG A 551 -10.18 -20.35 -13.13
C ARG A 551 -11.01 -21.06 -12.06
N THR A 552 -10.34 -21.78 -11.17
CA THR A 552 -10.98 -22.59 -10.12
C THR A 552 -10.60 -22.05 -8.75
N ILE A 553 -11.60 -21.77 -7.91
CA ILE A 553 -11.43 -21.42 -6.51
C ILE A 553 -12.00 -22.56 -5.68
N SER A 554 -11.15 -23.28 -4.95
CA SER A 554 -11.53 -24.45 -4.14
C SER A 554 -11.81 -24.08 -2.69
N LYS A 555 -12.47 -24.97 -1.94
CA LYS A 555 -12.76 -24.84 -0.50
C LYS A 555 -13.68 -23.65 -0.14
N VAL A 556 -14.60 -23.28 -1.03
CA VAL A 556 -15.55 -22.18 -0.80
C VAL A 556 -16.91 -22.67 -0.31
N HIS A 557 -17.69 -21.75 0.28
CA HIS A 557 -19.06 -21.97 0.74
C HIS A 557 -19.96 -20.83 0.27
N SER A 558 -21.28 -21.05 0.25
CA SER A 558 -22.25 -20.02 -0.14
C SER A 558 -22.70 -19.19 1.07
N PRO A 559 -22.92 -17.86 0.92
CA PRO A 559 -22.59 -17.03 -0.24
C PRO A 559 -21.07 -16.75 -0.34
N PHE A 560 -20.57 -16.60 -1.57
CA PHE A 560 -19.15 -16.33 -1.85
C PHE A 560 -18.96 -15.03 -2.63
N ILE A 561 -18.01 -14.18 -2.21
CA ILE A 561 -17.65 -12.95 -2.93
C ILE A 561 -16.57 -13.31 -3.96
N LEU A 562 -16.87 -13.16 -5.25
CA LEU A 562 -15.90 -13.30 -6.33
C LEU A 562 -15.29 -11.93 -6.65
N GLU A 563 -14.05 -11.72 -6.22
CA GLU A 563 -13.30 -10.46 -6.38
C GLU A 563 -12.34 -10.47 -7.59
N HIS A 564 -11.69 -9.33 -7.83
CA HIS A 564 -10.71 -9.10 -8.90
C HIS A 564 -11.28 -9.33 -10.32
N LEU A 565 -12.54 -8.96 -10.51
CA LEU A 565 -13.19 -8.94 -11.81
C LEU A 565 -12.84 -7.65 -12.57
N TYR A 566 -12.81 -7.73 -13.90
CA TYR A 566 -12.67 -6.56 -14.76
C TYR A 566 -14.03 -5.92 -14.99
N SER A 567 -14.10 -4.59 -14.94
CA SER A 567 -15.32 -3.81 -15.15
C SER A 567 -15.87 -3.91 -16.59
N ASN A 568 -17.19 -3.90 -16.75
CA ASN A 568 -17.89 -4.01 -18.05
C ASN A 568 -17.60 -5.31 -18.85
N MET A 569 -17.27 -6.41 -18.17
CA MET A 569 -16.91 -7.67 -18.83
C MET A 569 -17.88 -8.80 -18.48
N ASP A 570 -18.12 -9.68 -19.46
CA ASP A 570 -18.95 -10.87 -19.29
C ASP A 570 -18.17 -12.00 -18.63
N TYR A 571 -18.75 -12.58 -17.60
CA TYR A 571 -18.25 -13.74 -16.87
C TYR A 571 -19.26 -14.89 -16.90
N GLU A 572 -18.76 -16.10 -17.08
CA GLU A 572 -19.53 -17.34 -16.95
C GLU A 572 -19.03 -18.11 -15.71
N VAL A 573 -19.95 -18.56 -14.86
CA VAL A 573 -19.65 -19.24 -13.59
C VAL A 573 -20.49 -20.49 -13.37
N PHE A 574 -19.90 -21.53 -12.78
CA PHE A 574 -20.59 -22.69 -12.24
C PHE A 574 -19.92 -23.20 -10.95
N VAL A 575 -20.61 -24.07 -10.21
CA VAL A 575 -20.16 -24.58 -8.91
C VAL A 575 -20.28 -26.10 -8.86
N GLU A 576 -19.28 -26.75 -8.25
CA GLU A 576 -19.25 -28.19 -7.98
C GLU A 576 -19.18 -28.44 -6.46
N ALA A 577 -19.82 -29.49 -5.98
CA ALA A 577 -19.79 -29.90 -4.57
C ALA A 577 -18.76 -31.02 -4.36
N VAL A 578 -18.02 -30.99 -3.25
CA VAL A 578 -16.95 -31.95 -2.95
C VAL A 578 -17.22 -32.65 -1.61
N ASN A 579 -17.13 -33.98 -1.59
CA ASN A 579 -17.16 -34.78 -0.35
C ASN A 579 -15.85 -35.59 -0.18
N SER A 580 -15.80 -36.50 0.79
CA SER A 580 -14.58 -37.30 1.06
C SER A 580 -14.24 -38.35 -0.01
N HIS A 581 -15.10 -38.57 -1.00
CA HIS A 581 -14.83 -39.49 -2.12
C HIS A 581 -14.47 -38.77 -3.42
N GLY A 582 -14.93 -37.53 -3.63
CA GLY A 582 -14.59 -36.78 -4.84
C GLY A 582 -15.53 -35.62 -5.14
N VAL A 583 -15.53 -35.21 -6.42
CA VAL A 583 -16.23 -34.05 -6.92
C VAL A 583 -17.53 -34.47 -7.60
N GLY A 584 -18.65 -33.88 -7.17
CA GLY A 584 -19.99 -34.11 -7.72
C GLY A 584 -20.19 -33.51 -9.11
N GLN A 585 -21.45 -33.46 -9.56
CA GLN A 585 -21.78 -32.84 -10.85
C GLN A 585 -21.71 -31.30 -10.78
N PRO A 586 -21.37 -30.62 -11.89
CA PRO A 586 -21.46 -29.16 -11.98
C PRO A 586 -22.91 -28.68 -11.98
N SER A 587 -23.12 -27.50 -11.38
CA SER A 587 -24.37 -26.75 -11.48
C SER A 587 -24.68 -26.32 -12.92
N ALA A 588 -25.87 -25.73 -13.12
CA ALA A 588 -26.10 -24.88 -14.28
C ALA A 588 -25.03 -23.76 -14.35
N ARG A 589 -24.70 -23.32 -15.57
CA ARG A 589 -23.82 -22.16 -15.79
C ARG A 589 -24.65 -20.88 -15.76
N VAL A 590 -24.17 -19.88 -15.05
CA VAL A 590 -24.75 -18.54 -15.00
C VAL A 590 -23.80 -17.57 -15.67
N ILE A 591 -24.34 -16.67 -16.51
CA ILE A 591 -23.58 -15.60 -17.16
C ILE A 591 -24.03 -14.28 -16.53
N PHE A 592 -23.07 -13.44 -16.16
CA PHE A 592 -23.30 -12.09 -15.66
C PHE A 592 -22.28 -11.11 -16.24
N ARG A 593 -22.63 -9.83 -16.29
CA ARG A 593 -21.73 -8.74 -16.70
C ARG A 593 -21.45 -7.85 -15.50
N THR A 594 -20.19 -7.63 -15.15
CA THR A 594 -19.78 -6.65 -14.13
C THR A 594 -20.29 -5.25 -14.50
N GLU A 595 -20.57 -4.41 -13.50
CA GLU A 595 -20.91 -3.02 -13.83
C GLU A 595 -19.75 -2.40 -14.62
N SER A 596 -20.10 -1.51 -15.56
CA SER A 596 -19.08 -0.60 -16.05
C SER A 596 -18.54 0.19 -14.88
N LYS A 597 -17.22 0.41 -14.86
CA LYS A 597 -16.65 1.43 -13.99
C LYS A 597 -17.30 2.72 -14.45
N LYS A 598 -18.37 3.14 -13.76
CA LYS A 598 -18.88 4.48 -13.86
C LYS A 598 -17.64 5.33 -13.71
N ILE A 599 -17.41 6.22 -14.67
CA ILE A 599 -16.65 7.42 -14.35
C ILE A 599 -17.60 8.17 -13.42
N GLU A 600 -17.61 7.74 -12.15
CA GLU A 600 -17.89 8.63 -11.06
C GLU A 600 -16.81 9.70 -11.20
N GLU A 601 -17.19 10.75 -11.90
CA GLU A 601 -16.85 12.10 -11.50
C GLU A 601 -17.43 12.33 -10.08
N ALA A 602 -16.96 11.55 -9.10
CA ALA A 602 -16.31 12.16 -7.96
C ALA A 602 -15.35 13.17 -8.57
N SER A 603 -15.85 14.40 -8.70
CA SER A 603 -15.23 15.48 -9.45
C SER A 603 -13.99 15.88 -8.67
N PHE A 604 -12.95 15.06 -8.85
CA PHE A 604 -11.64 15.21 -8.28
C PHE A 604 -11.14 16.51 -8.84
N TYR A 605 -11.04 17.49 -7.96
CA TYR A 605 -10.71 18.84 -8.35
C TYR A 605 -9.33 18.81 -9.00
N ASN A 606 -9.31 18.99 -10.31
CA ASN A 606 -8.13 18.77 -11.12
C ASN A 606 -7.26 20.02 -11.05
N VAL A 607 -6.27 19.98 -10.17
CA VAL A 607 -5.30 21.05 -9.94
C VAL A 607 -4.67 21.50 -11.26
N THR A 608 -4.24 20.54 -12.08
CA THR A 608 -3.60 20.77 -13.38
C THR A 608 -4.55 21.46 -14.37
N ALA A 609 -5.84 21.09 -14.39
CA ALA A 609 -6.84 21.79 -15.20
C ALA A 609 -7.03 23.25 -14.75
N CYS A 610 -7.05 23.52 -13.45
CA CYS A 610 -7.07 24.90 -12.93
C CYS A 610 -5.83 25.70 -13.36
N CYS A 611 -4.64 25.09 -13.36
CA CYS A 611 -3.43 25.77 -13.80
C CYS A 611 -3.48 26.11 -15.29
N ILE A 612 -4.01 25.22 -16.13
CA ILE A 612 -4.24 25.50 -17.55
C ILE A 612 -5.28 26.63 -17.72
N GLU A 613 -6.40 26.59 -16.98
CA GLU A 613 -7.45 27.61 -17.02
C GLU A 613 -7.01 28.98 -16.46
N THR A 614 -5.99 29.02 -15.59
CA THR A 614 -5.42 30.26 -15.04
C THR A 614 -4.21 30.78 -15.81
N ASP A 615 -3.96 30.26 -17.02
CA ASP A 615 -2.81 30.58 -17.87
C ASP A 615 -1.47 30.47 -17.12
N LEU A 616 -1.26 29.36 -16.39
CA LEU A 616 0.06 29.03 -15.84
C LEU A 616 1.03 28.76 -17.00
N ILE A 617 2.25 29.30 -16.91
CA ILE A 617 3.31 29.08 -17.91
C ILE A 617 3.59 27.56 -18.03
N ASP A 618 3.63 27.02 -19.24
CA ASP A 618 3.78 25.57 -19.49
C ASP A 618 4.97 24.94 -18.75
N VAL A 619 6.09 25.66 -18.66
CA VAL A 619 7.32 25.25 -17.94
C VAL A 619 7.06 25.00 -16.45
N CYS A 620 6.00 25.58 -15.88
CA CYS A 620 5.60 25.44 -14.48
C CYS A 620 4.49 24.41 -14.25
N LEU A 621 3.90 23.83 -15.31
CA LEU A 621 2.87 22.78 -15.18
C LEU A 621 3.31 21.55 -14.36
N PRO A 622 4.58 21.09 -14.34
CA PRO A 622 5.03 20.00 -13.46
C PRO A 622 4.82 20.29 -11.98
N LEU A 623 4.86 21.56 -11.56
CA LEU A 623 4.57 21.99 -10.19
C LEU A 623 3.07 22.01 -9.87
N CYS A 624 2.20 21.81 -10.86
CA CYS A 624 0.75 21.82 -10.69
C CYS A 624 0.17 20.42 -10.45
N SER A 625 0.73 19.76 -9.44
CA SER A 625 0.34 18.46 -8.90
C SER A 625 0.60 18.47 -7.40
N TYR A 626 -0.21 17.76 -6.60
CA TYR A 626 0.13 17.51 -5.20
C TYR A 626 1.35 16.58 -5.06
N ASN A 627 1.60 15.75 -6.08
CA ASN A 627 2.74 14.83 -6.19
C ASN A 627 3.84 15.42 -7.10
N ALA A 628 4.16 16.71 -6.95
CA ALA A 628 5.26 17.33 -7.72
C ALA A 628 6.62 16.87 -7.16
N ASN A 629 7.50 16.36 -8.03
CA ASN A 629 8.78 15.78 -7.60
C ASN A 629 9.72 16.85 -7.03
N MET A 630 10.57 16.45 -6.07
CA MET A 630 11.51 17.36 -5.42
C MET A 630 12.57 17.91 -6.40
N SER A 631 12.91 17.13 -7.43
CA SER A 631 13.76 17.52 -8.56
C SER A 631 13.15 18.68 -9.37
N ASP A 632 11.88 18.56 -9.77
CA ASP A 632 11.14 19.61 -10.47
C ASP A 632 11.00 20.87 -9.61
N ILE A 633 10.67 20.72 -8.33
CA ILE A 633 10.57 21.85 -7.39
C ILE A 633 11.90 22.60 -7.30
N LYS A 634 13.03 21.90 -7.12
CA LYS A 634 14.37 22.52 -7.08
C LYS A 634 14.72 23.22 -8.40
N ALA A 635 14.46 22.58 -9.54
CA ALA A 635 14.80 23.09 -10.86
C ALA A 635 13.96 24.32 -11.27
N LEU A 636 12.67 24.31 -10.92
CA LEU A 636 11.69 25.29 -11.40
C LEU A 636 11.39 26.41 -10.40
N ALA A 637 11.76 26.30 -9.11
CA ALA A 637 11.49 27.32 -8.10
C ALA A 637 11.96 28.74 -8.48
N GLY A 638 13.14 28.85 -9.12
CA GLY A 638 13.67 30.13 -9.58
C GLY A 638 12.95 30.74 -10.79
N VAL A 639 12.31 29.90 -11.62
CA VAL A 639 11.59 30.31 -12.85
C VAL A 639 10.12 30.59 -12.54
N CYS A 640 9.49 29.72 -11.76
CA CYS A 640 8.06 29.73 -11.45
C CYS A 640 7.70 30.55 -10.21
N GLY A 641 8.68 31.18 -9.54
CA GLY A 641 8.45 31.98 -8.33
C GLY A 641 7.45 33.13 -8.50
N ALA A 642 7.37 33.74 -9.69
CA ALA A 642 6.34 34.75 -10.01
C ALA A 642 4.93 34.14 -10.13
N GLU A 643 4.84 32.91 -10.62
CA GLU A 643 3.60 32.15 -10.85
C GLU A 643 3.09 31.42 -9.58
N LEU A 644 3.85 31.47 -8.48
CA LEU A 644 3.51 30.82 -7.19
C LEU A 644 2.09 31.16 -6.70
N HIS A 645 1.57 32.35 -7.01
CA HIS A 645 0.21 32.75 -6.67
C HIS A 645 -0.87 31.92 -7.40
N LYS A 646 -0.64 31.52 -8.67
CA LYS A 646 -1.53 30.62 -9.41
C LYS A 646 -1.42 29.19 -8.88
N LEU A 647 -0.20 28.72 -8.63
CA LEU A 647 0.07 27.40 -8.04
C LEU A 647 -0.62 27.24 -6.67
N LEU A 648 -0.59 28.27 -5.81
CA LEU A 648 -1.28 28.26 -4.52
C LEU A 648 -2.81 28.36 -4.64
N LYS A 649 -3.32 29.23 -5.53
CA LYS A 649 -4.76 29.34 -5.81
C LYS A 649 -5.32 28.00 -6.30
N CYS A 650 -4.65 27.40 -7.28
CA CYS A 650 -5.05 26.10 -7.81
C CYS A 650 -4.79 24.97 -6.81
N GLY A 651 -3.70 24.98 -6.05
CA GLY A 651 -3.45 24.02 -4.98
C GLY A 651 -4.58 23.99 -3.94
N ALA A 652 -5.01 25.14 -3.43
CA ALA A 652 -6.11 25.20 -2.46
C ALA A 652 -7.48 24.85 -3.05
N GLY A 653 -7.67 25.06 -4.36
CA GLY A 653 -8.91 24.76 -5.09
C GLY A 653 -10.15 25.51 -4.58
N GLY A 654 -9.96 26.75 -4.10
CA GLY A 654 -11.03 27.58 -3.55
C GLY A 654 -11.54 27.15 -2.17
N ARG A 655 -10.84 26.25 -1.48
CA ARG A 655 -11.19 25.73 -0.14
C ARG A 655 -10.36 26.40 0.96
N ASN A 656 -10.91 26.45 2.17
CA ASN A 656 -10.20 26.98 3.35
C ASN A 656 -9.67 25.83 4.21
N HIS A 657 -8.36 25.59 4.14
CA HIS A 657 -7.68 24.53 4.88
C HIS A 657 -7.11 24.99 6.23
N GLY A 658 -7.50 26.16 6.72
CA GLY A 658 -6.93 26.81 7.91
C GLY A 658 -7.01 25.97 9.19
N SER A 659 -8.06 25.15 9.36
CA SER A 659 -8.19 24.20 10.48
C SER A 659 -7.11 23.10 10.43
N CYS A 660 -6.90 22.50 9.26
CA CYS A 660 -5.86 21.52 9.02
C CYS A 660 -4.45 22.12 9.21
N CYS A 661 -4.20 23.30 8.64
CA CYS A 661 -2.94 24.02 8.79
C CYS A 661 -2.61 24.36 10.25
N THR A 662 -3.60 24.84 11.02
CA THR A 662 -3.41 25.13 12.46
C THR A 662 -3.04 23.86 13.23
N ARG A 663 -3.68 22.72 12.91
CA ARG A 663 -3.34 21.40 13.47
C ARG A 663 -1.93 20.94 13.09
N ARG A 664 -1.45 21.28 11.88
CA ARG A 664 -0.09 20.98 11.38
C ARG A 664 0.95 22.07 11.69
N GLY A 665 0.71 22.91 12.70
CA GLY A 665 1.70 23.88 13.19
C GLY A 665 2.08 25.00 12.21
N VAL A 666 1.28 25.23 11.16
CA VAL A 666 1.51 26.34 10.23
C VAL A 666 1.28 27.67 10.98
N PRO A 667 2.25 28.62 10.96
CA PRO A 667 2.12 29.88 11.69
C PRO A 667 0.89 30.69 11.28
N THR A 668 0.33 31.46 12.23
CA THR A 668 -0.89 32.26 12.00
C THR A 668 -0.76 33.28 10.86
N THR A 669 0.46 33.75 10.59
CA THR A 669 0.80 34.63 9.46
C THR A 669 0.68 33.94 8.10
N CYS A 670 0.78 32.60 8.05
CA CYS A 670 0.71 31.80 6.82
C CYS A 670 -0.69 31.19 6.59
N LEU A 671 -1.67 31.42 7.46
CA LEU A 671 -3.01 30.83 7.32
C LEU A 671 -3.80 31.34 6.10
N SER A 672 -3.45 32.48 5.52
CA SER A 672 -4.03 32.93 4.24
C SER A 672 -3.60 32.01 3.09
N VAL A 673 -2.33 31.57 3.10
CA VAL A 673 -1.75 30.62 2.13
C VAL A 673 -2.51 29.30 2.16
N CYS A 674 -2.95 28.87 3.35
CA CYS A 674 -3.84 27.71 3.53
C CYS A 674 -5.25 27.85 2.93
N SER A 675 -5.61 28.99 2.37
CA SER A 675 -6.83 29.19 1.56
C SER A 675 -6.51 29.54 0.10
N GLY A 676 -5.25 29.40 -0.32
CA GLY A 676 -4.77 29.83 -1.64
C GLY A 676 -4.69 31.35 -1.79
N VAL A 677 -4.72 32.10 -0.69
CA VAL A 677 -4.73 33.58 -0.69
C VAL A 677 -3.39 34.11 -0.16
N ILE A 678 -2.66 34.81 -1.02
CA ILE A 678 -1.57 35.67 -0.59
C ILE A 678 -2.19 37.00 -0.13
N VAL A 679 -1.69 37.60 0.96
CA VAL A 679 -2.14 38.91 1.48
C VAL A 679 -1.00 39.92 1.62
N ASP A 680 0.23 39.45 1.80
CA ASP A 680 1.46 40.25 1.83
C ASP A 680 2.19 40.19 0.48
N SER A 681 3.38 40.77 0.38
CA SER A 681 4.17 40.66 -0.86
C SER A 681 4.56 39.19 -1.13
N LEU A 682 4.61 38.83 -2.42
CA LEU A 682 4.94 37.46 -2.85
C LEU A 682 6.28 36.99 -2.28
N ILE A 683 7.27 37.90 -2.19
CA ILE A 683 8.59 37.65 -1.64
C ILE A 683 8.53 37.40 -0.12
N ALA A 684 7.79 38.22 0.64
CA ALA A 684 7.66 38.05 2.10
C ALA A 684 6.89 36.77 2.46
N THR A 685 5.89 36.43 1.66
CA THR A 685 5.11 35.19 1.81
C THR A 685 5.96 33.96 1.49
N ALA A 686 6.75 34.01 0.42
CA ALA A 686 7.69 32.96 0.07
C ALA A 686 8.72 32.72 1.19
N THR A 687 9.42 33.76 1.66
CA THR A 687 10.47 33.58 2.70
C THR A 687 9.92 33.14 4.05
N SER A 688 8.69 33.51 4.41
CA SER A 688 8.11 33.20 5.72
C SER A 688 7.33 31.88 5.77
N CYS A 689 6.77 31.45 4.64
CA CYS A 689 5.82 30.32 4.60
C CYS A 689 6.33 29.10 3.79
N ILE A 690 7.37 29.22 2.95
CA ILE A 690 7.96 28.06 2.24
C ILE A 690 8.40 26.92 3.18
N PRO A 691 8.99 27.15 4.37
CA PRO A 691 9.32 26.05 5.30
C PRO A 691 8.12 25.19 5.71
N PHE A 692 6.91 25.72 5.59
CA PHE A 692 5.66 25.03 5.92
C PHE A 692 4.90 24.55 4.68
N ILE A 693 5.45 24.69 3.47
CA ILE A 693 4.73 24.43 2.22
C ILE A 693 4.27 22.97 2.11
N GLY A 694 5.07 22.00 2.57
CA GLY A 694 4.66 20.59 2.62
C GLY A 694 3.42 20.37 3.48
N ASN A 695 3.37 20.98 4.67
CA ASN A 695 2.21 20.89 5.57
C ASN A 695 0.96 21.54 4.96
N ILE A 696 1.14 22.60 4.17
CA ILE A 696 0.06 23.31 3.47
C ILE A 696 -0.46 22.47 2.30
N VAL A 697 0.43 21.90 1.47
CA VAL A 697 0.07 21.05 0.33
C VAL A 697 -0.58 19.74 0.79
N GLN A 698 -0.10 19.12 1.87
CA GLN A 698 -0.75 17.94 2.47
C GLN A 698 -2.17 18.26 2.94
N CYS A 699 -2.38 19.45 3.52
CA CYS A 699 -3.71 19.92 3.87
C CYS A 699 -4.58 20.18 2.64
N PHE A 700 -4.01 20.66 1.53
CA PHE A 700 -4.73 20.82 0.27
C PHE A 700 -5.25 19.49 -0.25
N GLU A 701 -4.37 18.48 -0.35
CA GLU A 701 -4.69 17.13 -0.79
C GLU A 701 -5.79 16.50 0.07
N GLU A 702 -5.62 16.49 1.40
CA GLU A 702 -6.62 15.95 2.35
C GLU A 702 -7.96 16.70 2.30
N GLY A 703 -7.94 18.01 2.09
CA GLY A 703 -9.15 18.82 2.00
C GLY A 703 -9.91 18.65 0.68
N THR A 704 -9.27 18.06 -0.36
CA THR A 704 -9.92 17.79 -1.65
C THR A 704 -11.03 16.75 -1.48
N GLY A 705 -12.27 17.12 -1.83
CA GLY A 705 -13.44 16.24 -1.70
C GLY A 705 -14.08 16.24 -0.31
N LEU A 706 -13.31 16.47 0.77
CA LEU A 706 -13.84 16.59 2.13
C LEU A 706 -14.42 17.99 2.43
N LEU A 707 -13.72 19.05 2.02
CA LEU A 707 -14.19 20.43 2.22
C LEU A 707 -15.07 20.88 1.05
N PRO A 708 -16.17 21.63 1.31
CA PRO A 708 -17.00 22.19 0.25
C PRO A 708 -16.19 23.02 -0.74
N GLY A 709 -16.43 22.81 -2.04
CA GLY A 709 -15.81 23.61 -3.09
C GLY A 709 -16.29 25.08 -3.10
N PRO A 710 -15.76 25.90 -4.02
CA PRO A 710 -16.26 27.25 -4.24
C PRO A 710 -17.72 27.25 -4.72
N ILE A 711 -18.45 28.33 -4.42
CA ILE A 711 -19.78 28.60 -4.99
C ILE A 711 -19.68 28.97 -6.48
N ALA A 712 -20.70 28.65 -7.26
CA ALA A 712 -20.79 29.02 -8.67
C ALA A 712 -21.76 30.19 -8.89
N GLU A 713 -21.68 30.87 -10.04
CA GLU A 713 -22.65 31.87 -10.49
C GLU A 713 -22.98 32.98 -9.47
N LEU A 714 -21.99 33.49 -8.72
CA LEU A 714 -22.21 34.62 -7.79
C LEU A 714 -22.48 35.92 -8.57
N HIS A 715 -23.71 36.43 -8.49
CA HIS A 715 -24.12 37.68 -9.14
C HIS A 715 -25.08 38.50 -8.29
N ALA A 716 -25.14 39.82 -8.54
CA ALA A 716 -26.14 40.69 -7.96
C ALA A 716 -27.42 40.68 -8.82
N THR A 717 -28.57 40.37 -8.22
CA THR A 717 -29.86 40.30 -8.91
C THR A 717 -30.69 41.58 -8.79
N ALA A 718 -30.45 42.36 -7.74
CA ALA A 718 -31.06 43.67 -7.54
C ALA A 718 -30.10 44.59 -6.78
N VAL A 719 -29.89 45.80 -7.29
CA VAL A 719 -29.06 46.84 -6.67
C VAL A 719 -29.93 48.09 -6.51
N THR A 720 -30.03 48.59 -5.29
CA THR A 720 -30.64 49.89 -4.97
C THR A 720 -29.57 50.83 -4.40
N ASN A 721 -29.96 52.06 -4.09
CA ASN A 721 -29.10 53.02 -3.38
C ASN A 721 -28.74 52.61 -1.93
N THR A 722 -29.36 51.56 -1.38
CA THR A 722 -29.25 51.17 0.03
C THR A 722 -29.15 49.65 0.27
N SER A 723 -29.37 48.82 -0.75
CA SER A 723 -29.38 47.36 -0.63
C SER A 723 -28.90 46.66 -1.90
N ILE A 724 -28.07 45.63 -1.75
CA ILE A 724 -27.68 44.71 -2.83
C ILE A 724 -28.21 43.32 -2.50
N THR A 725 -28.86 42.68 -3.47
CA THR A 725 -29.31 41.28 -3.38
C THR A 725 -28.35 40.41 -4.19
N LEU A 726 -27.74 39.43 -3.54
CA LEU A 726 -26.81 38.48 -4.16
C LEU A 726 -27.48 37.12 -4.35
N GLN A 727 -27.13 36.44 -5.44
CA GLN A 727 -27.53 35.06 -5.74
C GLN A 727 -26.30 34.27 -6.19
N TRP A 728 -26.25 32.99 -5.85
CA TRP A 728 -25.22 32.03 -6.26
C TRP A 728 -25.81 30.61 -6.33
N GLU A 729 -25.11 29.72 -7.02
CA GLU A 729 -25.37 28.28 -6.98
C GLU A 729 -24.47 27.60 -5.93
N PRO A 730 -24.97 26.56 -5.23
CA PRO A 730 -24.16 25.84 -4.24
C PRO A 730 -23.00 25.09 -4.91
N PRO A 731 -21.92 24.75 -4.16
CA PRO A 731 -20.79 24.02 -4.72
C PRO A 731 -21.21 22.69 -5.34
N THR A 732 -20.63 22.33 -6.49
CA THR A 732 -20.89 21.05 -7.17
C THR A 732 -20.23 19.87 -6.48
N ASN A 733 -19.21 20.12 -5.66
CA ASN A 733 -18.35 19.10 -5.05
C ASN A 733 -18.32 19.26 -3.51
N GLY A 734 -18.54 18.17 -2.78
CA GLY A 734 -18.37 18.11 -1.32
C GLY A 734 -19.66 18.29 -0.50
N THR A 735 -19.64 17.76 0.73
CA THR A 735 -20.83 17.46 1.54
C THR A 735 -21.54 18.67 2.18
N ASN A 736 -22.80 18.46 2.57
CA ASN A 736 -23.62 19.23 3.54
C ASN A 736 -23.11 20.62 3.98
N VAL A 737 -23.19 21.61 3.09
CA VAL A 737 -22.93 23.02 3.46
C VAL A 737 -23.92 23.48 4.55
N THR A 738 -23.39 23.83 5.72
CA THR A 738 -24.17 24.25 6.90
C THR A 738 -24.62 25.71 6.82
N ASP A 739 -23.72 26.59 6.40
CA ASP A 739 -23.93 28.04 6.36
C ASP A 739 -23.03 28.71 5.31
N TYR A 740 -23.43 29.93 4.91
CA TYR A 740 -22.65 30.81 4.03
C TYR A 740 -22.32 32.10 4.78
N VAL A 741 -21.09 32.59 4.62
CA VAL A 741 -20.63 33.86 5.20
C VAL A 741 -20.34 34.83 4.06
N VAL A 742 -21.02 35.98 4.07
CA VAL A 742 -20.83 37.03 3.06
C VAL A 742 -19.90 38.11 3.61
N HIS A 743 -18.89 38.43 2.81
CA HIS A 743 -17.92 39.50 3.02
C HIS A 743 -18.17 40.62 2.02
N TYR A 744 -18.09 41.88 2.45
CA TYR A 744 -18.29 43.04 1.58
C TYR A 744 -17.48 44.23 2.10
N GLN A 745 -16.89 44.99 1.18
CA GLN A 745 -16.15 46.21 1.47
C GLN A 745 -16.53 47.27 0.44
N GLN A 746 -16.63 48.53 0.86
CA GLN A 746 -16.79 49.66 -0.06
C GLN A 746 -15.41 50.00 -0.64
N VAL A 747 -15.31 49.97 -1.97
CA VAL A 747 -14.09 50.29 -2.73
C VAL A 747 -14.32 51.52 -3.61
N ASP A 748 -13.33 52.40 -3.65
CA ASP A 748 -13.35 53.60 -4.50
C ASP A 748 -12.96 53.26 -5.94
N ASN A 749 -13.39 54.09 -6.89
CA ASN A 749 -13.27 53.85 -8.34
C ASN A 749 -11.80 53.70 -8.84
N THR A 750 -10.81 54.05 -8.02
CA THR A 750 -9.37 53.87 -8.29
C THR A 750 -8.79 52.56 -7.76
N SER A 751 -9.49 51.84 -6.88
CA SER A 751 -9.05 50.56 -6.30
C SER A 751 -9.49 49.31 -7.08
N MET A 752 -10.22 49.48 -8.18
CA MET A 752 -10.83 48.36 -8.94
C MET A 752 -9.82 47.46 -9.68
N HIS A 753 -8.53 47.82 -9.71
CA HIS A 753 -7.46 47.07 -10.40
C HIS A 753 -6.26 46.72 -9.51
N GLU A 754 -6.19 47.25 -8.29
CA GLU A 754 -5.19 46.87 -7.29
C GLU A 754 -5.86 46.82 -5.91
N THR A 755 -6.12 45.63 -5.38
CA THR A 755 -5.90 45.32 -3.95
C THR A 755 -6.15 43.84 -3.64
N LEU A 756 -5.24 43.27 -2.86
CA LEU A 756 -5.48 42.03 -2.11
C LEU A 756 -6.59 42.32 -1.08
N PRO A 757 -7.66 41.52 -0.98
CA PRO A 757 -8.82 41.88 -0.17
C PRO A 757 -8.51 41.83 1.34
N LYS A 758 -8.53 42.99 1.99
CA LYS A 758 -8.65 43.05 3.46
C LYS A 758 -10.11 42.78 3.84
N LEU A 759 -10.34 41.63 4.46
CA LEU A 759 -11.67 41.12 4.80
C LEU A 759 -12.29 41.86 6.00
N ASP A 760 -12.61 43.14 5.81
CA ASP A 760 -13.36 43.94 6.77
C ASP A 760 -14.87 43.70 6.61
N HIS A 761 -15.55 43.52 7.76
CA HIS A 761 -16.97 43.14 7.91
C HIS A 761 -17.35 41.70 7.47
N LYS A 762 -18.22 41.08 8.29
CA LYS A 762 -18.81 39.74 8.05
C LYS A 762 -20.29 39.77 8.43
N LEU A 763 -21.16 39.16 7.62
CA LEU A 763 -22.55 38.86 7.98
C LEU A 763 -22.80 37.36 7.97
N LYS A 764 -23.49 36.87 9.00
CA LYS A 764 -24.03 35.49 9.07
C LYS A 764 -25.49 35.46 8.64
N ASN A 765 -25.94 34.26 8.26
CA ASN A 765 -27.18 33.99 7.53
C ASN A 765 -28.46 34.58 8.16
N ASP A 766 -28.51 34.74 9.49
CA ASP A 766 -29.69 35.21 10.24
C ASP A 766 -30.13 36.65 9.94
N HIS A 767 -29.31 37.43 9.23
CA HIS A 767 -29.57 38.84 8.92
C HIS A 767 -29.82 39.13 7.43
N ILE A 768 -29.87 38.12 6.55
CA ILE A 768 -30.01 38.30 5.10
C ILE A 768 -31.20 37.48 4.57
N ASN A 769 -32.05 38.12 3.76
CA ASN A 769 -33.29 37.53 3.24
C ASN A 769 -33.01 36.69 1.97
N ILE A 770 -32.38 35.52 2.13
CA ILE A 770 -31.93 34.65 1.03
C ILE A 770 -33.04 33.68 0.59
N ARG A 771 -33.38 33.65 -0.70
CA ARG A 771 -34.33 32.68 -1.29
C ARG A 771 -33.61 31.60 -2.09
N LYS A 772 -33.70 30.35 -1.63
CA LYS A 772 -33.13 29.16 -2.29
C LYS A 772 -34.13 28.61 -3.33
N PHE A 773 -33.73 28.47 -4.60
CA PHE A 773 -34.53 27.82 -5.65
C PHE A 773 -33.69 26.80 -6.42
N SER A 774 -34.21 25.59 -6.58
CA SER A 774 -33.62 24.55 -7.43
C SER A 774 -34.23 24.63 -8.83
N LYS A 775 -33.41 24.93 -9.84
CA LYS A 775 -33.85 25.06 -11.23
C LYS A 775 -33.88 23.68 -11.91
N LYS A 776 -35.09 23.13 -12.16
CA LYS A 776 -35.23 21.96 -13.06
C LYS A 776 -34.69 22.32 -14.44
N ARG A 777 -33.79 21.50 -15.01
CA ARG A 777 -33.34 21.63 -16.41
C ARG A 777 -34.54 21.53 -17.35
N GLY A 778 -34.87 22.63 -18.03
CA GLY A 778 -36.01 22.70 -18.95
C GLY A 778 -36.47 24.14 -19.20
N GLY A 779 -35.77 24.87 -20.06
CA GLY A 779 -36.14 26.24 -20.45
C GLY A 779 -35.03 26.96 -21.19
N ARG A 780 -35.34 27.48 -22.38
CA ARG A 780 -34.40 28.16 -23.30
C ARG A 780 -33.53 29.22 -22.62
N SER A 781 -32.26 29.26 -23.00
CA SER A 781 -31.43 30.46 -22.85
C SER A 781 -32.02 31.60 -23.69
N SER A 782 -32.09 32.79 -23.11
CA SER A 782 -32.25 34.06 -23.81
C SER A 782 -31.17 35.00 -23.31
N THR A 783 -30.29 35.40 -24.21
CA THR A 783 -29.17 36.33 -24.01
C THR A 783 -29.60 37.69 -23.47
N TRP A 784 -28.80 38.23 -22.55
CA TRP A 784 -28.49 39.66 -22.41
C TRP A 784 -27.03 39.79 -21.99
#